data_AF-A0A0F4TMC7-F1
#
_entry.id   AF-A0A0F4TMC7-F1
#
_cell.length_a   1.000
_cell.length_b   1.000
_cell.length_c   1.000
_cell.angle_alpha   90.00
_cell.angle_beta   90.00
_cell.angle_gamma   90.00
#
_symmetry.space_group_name_H-M   'P 1'
#
loop_
_entity.id
_entity.type
_entity.pdbx_description
1 polymer ?
#
loop_
_entity_poly.entity_id
_entity_poly.type
_entity_poly.pdbx_seq_one_letter_code
_entity_poly.pdbx_strand_id
1 'polypeptide(L)'
;MEVGDKVALLLDGIEVAHDVIDANEVKQRVTLFVEPWRLTTGAYTLNYSVTRFSGGSGAPETPIRVYAKLERPGGKDENGSTPGHSELYMFIDPQIIGGVVDKESAKNGVPITIMTQPGSAKKEVYPNIAVGDICRLSWGWRIVESAPVTELQIKDPANNPIVITVDEETILLVGDSDEEGLAVAFYVRDIVNNHSEDWSAPQWLEVDTGNSRLDAPVVKQADGQVLDLDALGGDKVIVQINAKKPSFAKDDIIVVNLKGNPLEGPAVDISVSKTIDKQPDTIVEVELPNAAVRLLAQTQAVFSYHLEKQDGTKDLKSKGRFIDIIGEANRLVAPVADDARQGALDPTLASTTVSIPFDESMVAGQEIELRWVGTQHDNGSYDPALERYPISNNDVLNRRPIPITVSGQHIVAIKDGTLDLYYLIHSTGDDDKPVKRESIHLKSLIIGAPLLELVKPEIEEEEEGTLNPDDVLNGFILTIPFTDTKPEDVVRFTWLGATSGSISDSITLTSHTAGQPVTFTFDSQFVTDHLLPNRNASVEVWYEVERPLERTRYSYTLTLGVSKARPVLQIVGSRSSSGPYYYSNPTLLKGTPTRNGDVLWTYEGDSSGVAGQYFIDIEPERPLIVTLQDQGTLIEKRILRPGNITGLFNLADRHSGCITKDDGSVFGWSENAEMLPPVDLTNVNYVMAGGLAYAAIKRDGTVNAWGAAEFGGTIPPIISAQLRSVKKIAASGGGAFVALRADGSLVAWGRKEFGGVIPTAISSQLRQVKQVVGTTTDFSALLSDGRVFSWGETWPQGLNITAANGAVRLSANNRAFAALKTDRRVVAWGSKEHGGEIPAVIAKQLLNVTHISATSAAFTALKVDGSAIAWGNSRFGGAAPGTLQNVQHVTGTTTAFCALKKDGSLVAWGESGEGATIPQGLGPVLTLSASYGSFSALLEDFTVVSWGINSGAAEGHEAAGVYHAGPHWVLLTPQNTVYAWGSGAPDLQLLDGQISYAE
;
A
#
# COMPACT_ATOMS: atom_id res chain seq x y z
N MET A 1 47.48 7.14 -14.07
CA MET A 1 47.93 8.52 -14.23
C MET A 1 47.70 9.25 -12.92
N GLU A 2 48.42 10.33 -12.65
CA GLU A 2 48.33 11.15 -11.44
C GLU A 2 47.61 12.47 -11.74
N VAL A 3 47.15 13.15 -10.70
CA VAL A 3 46.50 14.46 -10.82
C VAL A 3 47.45 15.44 -11.51
N GLY A 4 46.99 16.04 -12.61
CA GLY A 4 47.74 16.97 -13.45
C GLY A 4 48.40 16.34 -14.69
N ASP A 5 48.41 15.01 -14.83
CA ASP A 5 48.91 14.36 -16.06
C ASP A 5 48.04 14.75 -17.26
N LYS A 6 48.63 15.07 -18.41
CA LYS A 6 47.90 15.36 -19.66
C LYS A 6 47.86 14.13 -20.57
N VAL A 7 46.68 13.71 -21.01
CA VAL A 7 46.49 12.67 -22.03
C VAL A 7 46.04 13.32 -23.33
N ALA A 8 46.61 12.93 -24.46
CA ALA A 8 46.28 13.48 -25.77
C ALA A 8 46.01 12.36 -26.79
N LEU A 9 44.89 12.44 -27.50
CA LEU A 9 44.51 11.56 -28.60
C LEU A 9 45.10 12.11 -29.90
N LEU A 10 45.67 11.22 -30.71
CA LEU A 10 46.35 11.53 -31.96
C LEU A 10 45.63 10.85 -33.14
N LEU A 11 45.18 11.64 -34.12
CA LEU A 11 44.69 11.15 -35.41
C LEU A 11 45.76 11.46 -36.46
N ASP A 12 46.30 10.41 -37.10
CA ASP A 12 47.42 10.51 -38.05
C ASP A 12 48.62 11.30 -37.49
N GLY A 13 48.84 11.19 -36.18
CA GLY A 13 49.93 11.86 -35.47
C GLY A 13 49.65 13.30 -35.03
N ILE A 14 48.44 13.83 -35.27
CA ILE A 14 48.03 15.18 -34.86
C ILE A 14 47.16 15.09 -33.60
N GLU A 15 47.46 15.90 -32.57
CA GLU A 15 46.62 15.98 -31.37
C GLU A 15 45.22 16.51 -31.73
N VAL A 16 44.21 15.70 -31.48
CA VAL A 16 42.81 16.01 -31.81
C VAL A 16 41.94 16.26 -30.60
N ALA A 17 42.28 15.67 -29.46
CA ALA A 17 41.65 15.89 -28.17
C ALA A 17 42.69 15.69 -27.07
N HIS A 18 42.51 16.34 -25.93
CA HIS A 18 43.29 16.07 -24.74
C HIS A 18 42.49 16.31 -23.48
N ASP A 19 42.99 15.79 -22.38
CA ASP A 19 42.45 16.02 -21.05
C ASP A 19 43.58 16.08 -20.01
N VAL A 20 43.29 16.69 -18.87
CA VAL A 20 44.19 16.80 -17.72
C VAL A 20 43.55 16.11 -16.53
N ILE A 21 44.19 15.03 -16.07
CA ILE A 21 43.66 14.13 -15.05
C ILE A 21 43.40 14.90 -13.75
N ASP A 22 42.16 14.89 -13.28
CA ASP A 22 41.80 15.46 -12.00
C ASP A 22 41.87 14.44 -10.84
N ALA A 23 41.49 14.86 -9.64
CA ALA A 23 41.55 14.03 -8.44
C ALA A 23 40.60 12.82 -8.47
N ASN A 24 39.49 12.90 -9.21
CA ASN A 24 38.46 11.87 -9.32
C ASN A 24 38.78 10.86 -10.43
N GLU A 25 39.65 11.23 -11.38
CA GLU A 25 40.02 10.42 -12.54
C GLU A 25 41.27 9.55 -12.32
N VAL A 26 41.94 9.70 -11.17
CA VAL A 26 43.11 8.87 -10.81
C VAL A 26 42.69 7.39 -10.73
N LYS A 27 43.34 6.55 -11.56
CA LYS A 27 43.06 5.11 -11.77
C LYS A 27 41.75 4.80 -12.52
N GLN A 28 41.04 5.79 -13.04
CA GLN A 28 39.88 5.59 -13.90
C GLN A 28 40.28 5.52 -15.39
N ARG A 29 39.38 5.02 -16.23
CA ARG A 29 39.55 5.00 -17.70
C ARG A 29 39.34 6.41 -18.23
N VAL A 30 40.30 6.91 -19.01
CA VAL A 30 40.18 8.18 -19.73
C VAL A 30 39.69 7.88 -21.15
N THR A 31 38.63 8.57 -21.56
CA THR A 31 38.08 8.46 -22.92
C THR A 31 38.23 9.79 -23.62
N LEU A 32 38.91 9.79 -24.76
CA LEU A 32 39.05 10.93 -25.64
C LEU A 32 38.35 10.61 -26.95
N PHE A 33 37.70 11.60 -27.54
CA PHE A 33 36.96 11.44 -28.78
C PHE A 33 37.68 12.14 -29.94
N VAL A 34 37.67 11.52 -31.12
CA VAL A 34 37.95 12.24 -32.35
C VAL A 34 36.67 12.95 -32.75
N GLU A 35 36.70 14.28 -32.72
CA GLU A 35 35.57 15.08 -33.19
C GLU A 35 35.14 14.66 -34.60
N PRO A 36 33.83 14.45 -34.86
CA PRO A 36 33.35 13.93 -36.15
C PRO A 36 33.84 14.70 -37.38
N TRP A 37 33.98 16.03 -37.28
CA TRP A 37 34.46 16.88 -38.37
C TRP A 37 35.93 16.64 -38.78
N ARG A 38 36.70 15.90 -37.97
CA ARG A 38 38.09 15.53 -38.28
C ARG A 38 38.22 14.27 -39.12
N LEU A 39 37.11 13.54 -39.33
CA LEU A 39 37.07 12.36 -40.18
C LEU A 39 36.43 12.73 -41.53
N THR A 40 37.05 12.28 -42.60
CA THR A 40 36.48 12.15 -43.95
C THR A 40 36.55 10.68 -44.38
N THR A 41 35.88 10.27 -45.46
CA THR A 41 36.00 8.86 -45.89
C THR A 41 37.42 8.49 -46.29
N GLY A 42 37.94 7.42 -45.68
CA GLY A 42 39.32 6.97 -45.89
C GLY A 42 39.87 6.12 -44.76
N ALA A 43 41.12 5.70 -44.93
CA ALA A 43 41.86 4.97 -43.90
C ALA A 43 42.57 5.95 -42.96
N TYR A 44 42.44 5.72 -41.65
CA TYR A 44 43.07 6.51 -40.59
C TYR A 44 43.94 5.65 -39.69
N THR A 45 44.86 6.32 -39.02
CA THR A 45 45.67 5.74 -37.95
C THR A 45 45.42 6.47 -36.63
N LEU A 46 44.92 5.75 -35.63
CA LEU A 46 44.63 6.27 -34.28
C LEU A 46 45.77 5.91 -33.31
N ASN A 47 46.19 6.89 -32.50
CA ASN A 47 47.20 6.73 -31.45
C ASN A 47 46.92 7.67 -30.27
N TYR A 48 47.67 7.59 -29.16
CA TYR A 48 47.56 8.51 -28.02
C TYR A 48 48.94 8.80 -27.39
N SER A 49 49.03 9.83 -26.56
CA SER A 49 50.24 10.19 -25.81
C SER A 49 49.90 10.67 -24.39
N VAL A 50 50.83 10.49 -23.45
CA VAL A 50 50.65 10.90 -22.04
C VAL A 50 51.86 11.72 -21.58
N THR A 51 51.61 12.94 -21.11
CA THR A 51 52.59 13.86 -20.54
C THR A 51 52.39 13.94 -19.03
N ARG A 52 53.41 13.55 -18.25
CA ARG A 52 53.31 13.49 -16.79
C ARG A 52 53.55 14.85 -16.13
N PHE A 53 52.73 15.21 -15.13
CA PHE A 53 52.86 16.47 -14.40
C PHE A 53 54.17 16.57 -13.60
N SER A 54 54.63 15.43 -13.06
CA SER A 54 55.91 15.31 -12.35
C SER A 54 57.15 15.49 -13.25
N GLY A 55 56.95 15.69 -14.56
CA GLY A 55 58.00 15.73 -15.58
C GLY A 55 58.26 14.35 -16.20
N GLY A 56 58.17 14.28 -17.52
CA GLY A 56 58.43 13.10 -18.35
C GLY A 56 57.25 12.75 -19.28
N SER A 57 57.52 12.40 -20.54
CA SER A 57 56.50 11.88 -21.47
C SER A 57 56.60 10.34 -21.54
N GLY A 58 55.48 9.64 -21.40
CA GLY A 58 55.40 8.21 -21.72
C GLY A 58 55.26 8.01 -23.23
N ALA A 59 56.05 7.11 -23.81
CA ALA A 59 56.02 6.83 -25.25
C ALA A 59 54.69 6.15 -25.66
N PRO A 60 54.11 6.47 -26.84
CA PRO A 60 52.90 5.82 -27.37
C PRO A 60 53.08 4.32 -27.67
N GLU A 61 52.02 3.54 -27.50
CA GLU A 61 51.87 2.17 -28.04
C GLU A 61 51.55 2.16 -29.55
N THR A 62 51.51 0.95 -30.15
CA THR A 62 51.30 0.69 -31.58
C THR A 62 49.98 1.29 -32.10
N PRO A 63 49.99 2.09 -33.18
CA PRO A 63 48.78 2.70 -33.73
C PRO A 63 47.77 1.69 -34.31
N ILE A 64 46.47 1.99 -34.21
CA ILE A 64 45.36 1.20 -34.78
C ILE A 64 44.96 1.76 -36.15
N ARG A 65 44.76 0.89 -37.13
CA ARG A 65 44.21 1.27 -38.44
C ARG A 65 42.70 1.08 -38.47
N VAL A 66 41.98 2.12 -38.90
CA VAL A 66 40.53 2.10 -39.07
C VAL A 66 40.18 2.63 -40.46
N TYR A 67 39.09 2.13 -41.05
CA TYR A 67 38.54 2.69 -42.28
C TYR A 67 37.20 3.33 -41.96
N ALA A 68 37.10 4.65 -42.14
CA ALA A 68 35.86 5.38 -41.99
C ALA A 68 35.22 5.52 -43.38
N LYS A 69 33.96 5.13 -43.52
CA LYS A 69 33.12 5.46 -44.67
C LYS A 69 31.92 6.23 -44.16
N LEU A 70 31.87 7.51 -44.48
CA LEU A 70 30.86 8.45 -44.01
C LEU A 70 29.69 8.58 -44.99
N GLU A 71 29.89 8.18 -46.25
CA GLU A 71 28.84 8.21 -47.25
C GLU A 71 27.97 6.94 -47.15
N ARG A 72 26.66 7.16 -47.00
CA ARG A 72 25.66 6.10 -47.00
C ARG A 72 25.57 5.43 -48.38
N PRO A 73 25.64 4.10 -48.49
CA PRO A 73 25.41 3.42 -49.78
C PRO A 73 23.99 3.71 -50.26
N GLY A 74 23.82 4.07 -51.53
CA GLY A 74 22.53 4.55 -52.06
C GLY A 74 22.29 6.05 -51.85
N GLY A 75 23.09 6.72 -51.01
CA GLY A 75 22.95 8.15 -50.75
C GLY A 75 21.78 8.48 -49.83
N LYS A 76 21.30 9.72 -49.93
CA LYS A 76 20.07 10.17 -49.28
C LYS A 76 18.92 9.97 -50.26
N ASP A 77 17.75 9.57 -49.77
CA ASP A 77 16.55 9.56 -50.59
C ASP A 77 16.13 11.02 -50.90
N GLU A 78 16.28 11.43 -52.16
CA GLU A 78 15.99 12.80 -52.59
C GLU A 78 14.49 13.07 -52.75
N ASN A 79 13.66 12.01 -52.81
CA ASN A 79 12.22 12.14 -53.02
C ASN A 79 11.41 11.11 -52.21
N GLY A 80 11.41 11.27 -50.88
CA GLY A 80 10.62 10.45 -49.96
C GLY A 80 9.09 10.62 -50.04
N SER A 81 8.56 11.16 -51.15
CA SER A 81 7.12 11.27 -51.43
C SER A 81 6.59 10.19 -52.38
N THR A 82 7.50 9.41 -52.99
CA THR A 82 7.18 8.22 -53.77
C THR A 82 7.57 6.96 -52.99
N PRO A 83 6.84 5.84 -53.10
CA PRO A 83 7.19 4.62 -52.37
C PRO A 83 8.63 4.14 -52.70
N GLY A 84 9.45 3.99 -51.66
CA GLY A 84 10.82 3.50 -51.71
C GLY A 84 11.89 4.52 -52.15
N HIS A 85 13.15 4.18 -51.87
CA HIS A 85 14.33 4.99 -52.08
C HIS A 85 14.52 5.36 -53.56
N SER A 86 14.38 6.65 -53.87
CA SER A 86 14.39 7.17 -55.25
C SER A 86 15.66 6.87 -56.05
N GLU A 87 16.79 6.69 -55.34
CA GLU A 87 18.09 6.38 -55.94
C GLU A 87 18.38 4.87 -56.12
N LEU A 88 17.50 3.99 -55.62
CA LEU A 88 17.63 2.54 -55.77
C LEU A 88 16.66 2.03 -56.83
N TYR A 89 17.20 1.71 -58.00
CA TYR A 89 16.41 1.22 -59.12
C TYR A 89 16.71 -0.25 -59.44
N MET A 90 15.64 -1.01 -59.65
CA MET A 90 15.71 -2.36 -60.20
C MET A 90 14.86 -2.46 -61.47
N PHE A 91 15.35 -3.28 -62.39
CA PHE A 91 14.69 -3.66 -63.62
C PHE A 91 14.32 -5.14 -63.58
N ILE A 92 13.04 -5.40 -63.78
CA ILE A 92 12.47 -6.71 -64.03
C ILE A 92 11.87 -6.67 -65.44
N ASP A 93 12.03 -7.73 -66.23
CA ASP A 93 11.50 -7.75 -67.60
C ASP A 93 9.98 -7.47 -67.56
N PRO A 94 9.46 -6.48 -68.32
CA PRO A 94 8.03 -6.18 -68.36
C PRO A 94 7.14 -7.37 -68.75
N GLN A 95 7.66 -8.36 -69.46
CA GLN A 95 6.93 -9.61 -69.74
C GLN A 95 6.69 -10.45 -68.48
N ILE A 96 7.56 -10.31 -67.47
CA ILE A 96 7.43 -10.95 -66.16
C ILE A 96 6.53 -10.09 -65.25
N ILE A 97 6.66 -8.76 -65.29
CA ILE A 97 5.79 -7.85 -64.49
C ILE A 97 4.33 -7.90 -64.95
N GLY A 98 4.08 -7.96 -66.26
CA GLY A 98 2.73 -8.06 -66.84
C GLY A 98 2.24 -9.49 -67.08
N GLY A 99 3.02 -10.49 -66.68
CA GLY A 99 2.73 -11.91 -66.81
C GLY A 99 2.68 -12.61 -65.45
N VAL A 100 2.23 -13.85 -65.44
CA VAL A 100 2.25 -14.69 -64.24
C VAL A 100 3.59 -15.43 -64.20
N VAL A 101 4.31 -15.33 -63.07
CA VAL A 101 5.44 -16.22 -62.78
C VAL A 101 4.88 -17.62 -62.55
N ASP A 102 4.74 -18.34 -63.66
CA ASP A 102 4.19 -19.68 -63.70
C ASP A 102 5.27 -20.74 -63.40
N LYS A 103 4.85 -22.00 -63.45
CA LYS A 103 5.74 -23.14 -63.17
C LYS A 103 6.94 -23.23 -64.13
N GLU A 104 6.80 -22.80 -65.37
CA GLU A 104 7.90 -22.85 -66.36
C GLU A 104 8.90 -21.72 -66.10
N SER A 105 8.39 -20.52 -65.82
CA SER A 105 9.19 -19.35 -65.45
C SER A 105 9.95 -19.57 -64.14
N ALA A 106 9.30 -20.18 -63.14
CA ALA A 106 9.94 -20.53 -61.87
C ALA A 106 11.14 -21.47 -62.06
N LYS A 107 11.03 -22.46 -62.97
CA LYS A 107 12.10 -23.43 -63.27
C LYS A 107 13.33 -22.79 -63.91
N ASN A 108 13.12 -21.76 -64.72
CA ASN A 108 14.22 -21.03 -65.38
C ASN A 108 14.90 -20.02 -64.46
N GLY A 109 14.28 -19.70 -63.31
CA GLY A 109 14.69 -18.65 -62.40
C GLY A 109 14.30 -17.25 -62.91
N VAL A 110 14.07 -16.32 -61.99
CA VAL A 110 13.65 -14.95 -62.30
C VAL A 110 14.85 -14.01 -62.09
N PRO A 111 15.44 -13.43 -63.16
CA PRO A 111 16.54 -12.49 -63.03
C PRO A 111 16.03 -11.08 -62.69
N ILE A 112 16.57 -10.49 -61.62
CA ILE A 112 16.33 -9.11 -61.20
C ILE A 112 17.63 -8.33 -61.40
N THR A 113 17.56 -7.25 -62.18
CA THR A 113 18.74 -6.46 -62.54
C THR A 113 18.75 -5.14 -61.78
N ILE A 114 19.77 -4.92 -60.96
CA ILE A 114 20.02 -3.66 -60.26
C ILE A 114 20.93 -2.81 -61.15
N MET A 115 20.40 -1.69 -61.61
CA MET A 115 21.01 -0.84 -62.62
C MET A 115 20.60 0.62 -62.44
N THR A 116 21.30 1.53 -63.10
CA THR A 116 20.91 2.93 -63.13
C THR A 116 19.55 3.10 -63.81
N GLN A 117 18.68 3.94 -63.24
CA GLN A 117 17.38 4.24 -63.82
C GLN A 117 17.53 4.80 -65.26
N PRO A 118 16.83 4.24 -66.26
CA PRO A 118 16.89 4.72 -67.63
C PRO A 118 16.51 6.21 -67.73
N GLY A 119 17.40 7.01 -68.32
CA GLY A 119 17.19 8.46 -68.47
C GLY A 119 17.68 9.32 -67.29
N SER A 120 18.22 8.72 -66.23
CA SER A 120 18.87 9.47 -65.15
C SER A 120 20.11 10.23 -65.64
N ALA A 121 20.33 11.42 -65.08
CA ALA A 121 21.57 12.19 -65.30
C ALA A 121 22.77 11.56 -64.57
N LYS A 122 22.52 10.76 -63.54
CA LYS A 122 23.52 10.00 -62.79
C LYS A 122 23.92 8.77 -63.62
N LYS A 123 25.23 8.45 -63.67
CA LYS A 123 25.78 7.30 -64.41
C LYS A 123 26.09 6.10 -63.53
N GLU A 124 26.05 6.28 -62.20
CA GLU A 124 26.31 5.25 -61.21
C GLU A 124 25.06 4.37 -61.02
N VAL A 125 25.23 3.11 -60.61
CA VAL A 125 24.10 2.19 -60.35
C VAL A 125 23.23 2.73 -59.22
N TYR A 126 23.88 3.22 -58.15
CA TYR A 126 23.30 4.00 -57.07
C TYR A 126 24.40 4.90 -56.46
N PRO A 127 24.06 6.00 -55.79
CA PRO A 127 25.03 6.91 -55.18
C PRO A 127 25.93 6.23 -54.14
N ASN A 128 27.19 6.65 -54.08
CA ASN A 128 28.19 6.14 -53.12
C ASN A 128 28.46 4.63 -53.23
N ILE A 129 28.22 4.04 -54.41
CA ILE A 129 28.57 2.66 -54.71
C ILE A 129 30.07 2.42 -54.51
N ALA A 130 30.41 1.37 -53.76
CA ALA A 130 31.78 1.00 -53.45
C ALA A 130 32.06 -0.49 -53.72
N VAL A 131 33.33 -0.81 -53.94
CA VAL A 131 33.75 -2.20 -54.11
C VAL A 131 33.49 -2.96 -52.81
N GLY A 132 32.79 -4.09 -52.92
CA GLY A 132 32.43 -4.95 -51.80
C GLY A 132 31.03 -4.74 -51.23
N ASP A 133 30.27 -3.75 -51.72
CA ASP A 133 28.86 -3.58 -51.35
C ASP A 133 28.04 -4.81 -51.78
N ILE A 134 26.96 -5.13 -51.06
CA ILE A 134 26.07 -6.27 -51.32
C ILE A 134 24.63 -5.76 -51.42
N CYS A 135 23.95 -6.10 -52.51
CA CYS A 135 22.52 -5.82 -52.67
C CYS A 135 21.71 -7.01 -52.13
N ARG A 136 20.72 -6.73 -51.28
CA ARG A 136 19.87 -7.75 -50.63
C ARG A 136 18.44 -7.58 -51.12
N LEU A 137 17.98 -8.51 -51.95
CA LEU A 137 16.66 -8.52 -52.58
C LEU A 137 15.66 -9.33 -51.75
N SER A 138 14.48 -8.80 -51.49
CA SER A 138 13.35 -9.53 -50.95
C SER A 138 12.50 -10.13 -52.07
N TRP A 139 12.25 -11.44 -51.98
CA TRP A 139 11.24 -12.17 -52.74
C TRP A 139 10.17 -12.65 -51.74
N GLY A 140 9.14 -11.82 -51.53
CA GLY A 140 8.17 -12.04 -50.45
C GLY A 140 8.80 -11.95 -49.07
N TRP A 141 8.88 -13.08 -48.35
CA TRP A 141 9.56 -13.15 -47.06
C TRP A 141 11.00 -13.71 -47.17
N ARG A 142 11.56 -13.97 -48.36
CA ARG A 142 12.91 -14.55 -48.49
C ARG A 142 13.92 -13.55 -49.04
N ILE A 143 15.05 -13.37 -48.36
CA ILE A 143 16.16 -12.54 -48.84
C ILE A 143 17.09 -13.35 -49.75
N VAL A 144 17.43 -12.78 -50.90
CA VAL A 144 18.39 -13.28 -51.90
C VAL A 144 19.48 -12.22 -52.09
N GLU A 145 20.75 -12.57 -51.87
CA GLU A 145 21.87 -11.63 -51.92
C GLU A 145 22.58 -11.64 -53.29
N SER A 146 23.10 -10.48 -53.69
CA SER A 146 24.03 -10.39 -54.83
C SER A 146 25.42 -10.88 -54.46
N ALA A 147 26.24 -11.15 -55.47
CA ALA A 147 27.69 -11.17 -55.28
C ALA A 147 28.20 -9.76 -54.86
N PRO A 148 29.34 -9.65 -54.14
CA PRO A 148 29.92 -8.35 -53.79
C PRO A 148 30.23 -7.51 -55.03
N VAL A 149 29.92 -6.22 -54.96
CA VAL A 149 30.12 -5.26 -56.06
C VAL A 149 31.61 -5.20 -56.44
N THR A 150 31.86 -5.28 -57.74
CA THR A 150 33.20 -5.27 -58.33
C THR A 150 33.54 -3.89 -58.91
N GLU A 151 34.83 -3.61 -59.09
CA GLU A 151 35.30 -2.36 -59.69
C GLU A 151 34.80 -2.16 -61.14
N LEU A 152 34.57 -3.25 -61.88
CA LEU A 152 34.02 -3.20 -63.25
C LEU A 152 32.56 -2.74 -63.28
N GLN A 153 31.75 -3.18 -62.31
CA GLN A 153 30.35 -2.76 -62.18
C GLN A 153 30.22 -1.28 -61.82
N ILE A 154 31.24 -0.68 -61.19
CA ILE A 154 31.29 0.75 -60.89
C ILE A 154 31.73 1.56 -62.11
N LYS A 155 32.77 1.10 -62.83
CA LYS A 155 33.35 1.85 -63.95
C LYS A 155 32.55 1.75 -65.25
N ASP A 156 31.90 0.63 -65.50
CA ASP A 156 31.10 0.37 -66.71
C ASP A 156 29.79 -0.38 -66.36
N PRO A 157 28.86 0.27 -65.62
CA PRO A 157 27.64 -0.36 -65.14
C PRO A 157 26.67 -0.79 -66.26
N ALA A 158 26.74 -0.14 -67.43
CA ALA A 158 25.84 -0.43 -68.55
C ALA A 158 26.09 -1.81 -69.18
N ASN A 159 27.35 -2.25 -69.23
CA ASN A 159 27.71 -3.56 -69.78
C ASN A 159 27.90 -4.63 -68.69
N ASN A 160 28.00 -4.21 -67.42
CA ASN A 160 28.23 -5.09 -66.27
C ASN A 160 27.22 -4.74 -65.16
N PRO A 161 25.92 -5.04 -65.34
CA PRO A 161 24.95 -4.77 -64.30
C PRO A 161 25.10 -5.72 -63.11
N ILE A 162 24.48 -5.38 -61.97
CA ILE A 162 24.37 -6.28 -60.83
C ILE A 162 23.10 -7.11 -61.04
N VAL A 163 23.21 -8.43 -61.15
CA VAL A 163 22.05 -9.32 -61.39
C VAL A 163 21.90 -10.28 -60.22
N ILE A 164 20.67 -10.39 -59.71
CA ILE A 164 20.26 -11.34 -58.69
C ILE A 164 19.23 -12.29 -59.32
N THR A 165 19.52 -13.58 -59.37
CA THR A 165 18.60 -14.59 -59.92
C THR A 165 17.88 -15.32 -58.78
N VAL A 166 16.56 -15.22 -58.73
CA VAL A 166 15.74 -15.99 -57.78
C VAL A 166 15.46 -17.37 -58.37
N ASP A 167 15.86 -18.42 -57.67
CA ASP A 167 15.78 -19.81 -58.14
C ASP A 167 14.40 -20.47 -57.91
N GLU A 168 14.19 -21.62 -58.57
CA GLU A 168 12.95 -22.40 -58.49
C GLU A 168 12.60 -22.79 -57.03
N GLU A 169 13.61 -23.16 -56.24
CA GLU A 169 13.43 -23.57 -54.85
C GLU A 169 12.86 -22.41 -54.00
N THR A 170 13.43 -21.21 -54.16
CA THR A 170 12.97 -20.01 -53.46
C THR A 170 11.55 -19.63 -53.86
N ILE A 171 11.22 -19.68 -55.15
CA ILE A 171 9.89 -19.33 -55.67
C ILE A 171 8.83 -20.29 -55.13
N LEU A 172 9.09 -21.60 -55.19
CA LEU A 172 8.16 -22.63 -54.68
C LEU A 172 8.01 -22.60 -53.16
N LEU A 173 9.07 -22.21 -52.44
CA LEU A 173 9.06 -22.11 -50.98
C LEU A 173 8.19 -20.95 -50.48
N VAL A 174 8.26 -19.80 -51.15
CA VAL A 174 7.46 -18.61 -50.78
C VAL A 174 5.99 -18.82 -51.11
N GLY A 175 5.69 -19.47 -52.24
CA GLY A 175 4.34 -19.86 -52.62
C GLY A 175 3.62 -18.86 -53.53
N ASP A 176 2.39 -19.21 -53.91
CA ASP A 176 1.60 -18.43 -54.89
C ASP A 176 1.00 -17.17 -54.24
N SER A 177 0.90 -16.09 -55.00
CA SER A 177 0.21 -14.85 -54.63
C SER A 177 -1.19 -14.77 -55.25
N ASP A 178 -2.00 -13.84 -54.74
CA ASP A 178 -3.26 -13.43 -55.36
C ASP A 178 -3.03 -12.36 -56.44
N GLU A 179 -4.11 -11.80 -56.97
CA GLU A 179 -4.09 -10.80 -58.05
C GLU A 179 -3.42 -9.48 -57.67
N GLU A 180 -3.21 -9.22 -56.36
CA GLU A 180 -2.48 -8.04 -55.87
C GLU A 180 -0.95 -8.24 -55.96
N GLY A 181 -0.49 -9.48 -56.12
CA GLY A 181 0.90 -9.83 -56.40
C GLY A 181 1.81 -9.97 -55.17
N LEU A 182 3.03 -10.42 -55.45
CA LEU A 182 4.17 -10.57 -54.57
C LEU A 182 5.06 -9.33 -54.70
N ALA A 183 5.35 -8.64 -53.60
CA ALA A 183 6.33 -7.56 -53.63
C ALA A 183 7.76 -8.07 -53.78
N VAL A 184 8.50 -7.38 -54.64
CA VAL A 184 9.94 -7.52 -54.82
C VAL A 184 10.57 -6.14 -54.59
N ALA A 185 11.60 -6.06 -53.75
CA ALA A 185 12.33 -4.84 -53.44
C ALA A 185 13.75 -5.18 -52.95
N PHE A 186 14.71 -4.26 -52.97
CA PHE A 186 16.06 -4.50 -52.45
C PHE A 186 16.61 -3.31 -51.68
N TYR A 187 17.62 -3.56 -50.83
CA TYR A 187 18.44 -2.51 -50.21
C TYR A 187 19.93 -2.84 -50.35
N VAL A 188 20.80 -1.88 -50.05
CA VAL A 188 22.26 -2.03 -50.19
C VAL A 188 22.93 -2.02 -48.82
N ARG A 189 23.89 -2.92 -48.61
CA ARG A 189 24.78 -2.95 -47.44
C ARG A 189 26.23 -2.81 -47.89
N ASP A 190 26.98 -1.90 -47.27
CA ASP A 190 28.40 -1.68 -47.62
C ASP A 190 29.41 -2.49 -46.79
N ILE A 191 30.69 -2.32 -47.10
CA ILE A 191 31.82 -3.02 -46.45
C ILE A 191 32.01 -2.70 -44.96
N VAL A 192 31.46 -1.59 -44.45
CA VAL A 192 31.47 -1.26 -43.02
C VAL A 192 30.10 -1.52 -42.36
N ASN A 193 29.18 -2.17 -43.08
CA ASN A 193 27.80 -2.46 -42.70
C ASN A 193 26.90 -1.22 -42.53
N ASN A 194 27.18 -0.12 -43.24
CA ASN A 194 26.15 0.89 -43.43
C ASN A 194 25.09 0.34 -44.39
N HIS A 195 23.84 0.74 -44.19
CA HIS A 195 22.69 0.39 -45.04
C HIS A 195 22.23 1.61 -45.84
N SER A 196 21.56 1.38 -46.97
CA SER A 196 20.79 2.44 -47.63
C SER A 196 19.69 2.98 -46.70
N GLU A 197 19.25 4.22 -46.94
CA GLU A 197 18.28 4.90 -46.07
C GLU A 197 16.95 4.17 -46.00
N ASP A 198 16.60 3.50 -47.09
CA ASP A 198 15.39 2.72 -47.25
C ASP A 198 15.61 1.66 -48.35
N TRP A 199 14.61 0.82 -48.56
CA TRP A 199 14.49 -0.14 -49.66
C TRP A 199 14.15 0.57 -50.98
N SER A 200 14.46 -0.07 -52.11
CA SER A 200 13.98 0.37 -53.43
C SER A 200 12.45 0.37 -53.50
N ALA A 201 11.90 1.17 -54.40
CA ALA A 201 10.48 1.09 -54.75
C ALA A 201 10.06 -0.36 -55.06
N PRO A 202 8.99 -0.89 -54.44
CA PRO A 202 8.57 -2.26 -54.67
C PRO A 202 7.98 -2.41 -56.08
N GLN A 203 8.27 -3.55 -56.72
CA GLN A 203 7.56 -4.01 -57.93
C GLN A 203 6.80 -5.28 -57.60
N TRP A 204 5.55 -5.36 -58.07
CA TRP A 204 4.61 -6.43 -57.75
C TRP A 204 4.55 -7.45 -58.88
N LEU A 205 4.67 -8.74 -58.53
CA LEU A 205 4.64 -9.86 -59.48
C LEU A 205 3.54 -10.85 -59.11
N GLU A 206 2.67 -11.21 -60.05
CA GLU A 206 1.75 -12.33 -59.83
C GLU A 206 2.51 -13.66 -59.93
N VAL A 207 2.44 -14.49 -58.88
CA VAL A 207 3.07 -15.80 -58.84
C VAL A 207 1.99 -16.86 -58.73
N ASP A 208 1.83 -17.69 -59.76
CA ASP A 208 0.91 -18.82 -59.74
C ASP A 208 1.56 -20.06 -60.36
N THR A 209 2.19 -20.84 -59.50
CA THR A 209 2.82 -22.12 -59.86
C THR A 209 1.82 -23.29 -59.81
N GLY A 210 0.56 -23.02 -59.45
CA GLY A 210 -0.51 -24.00 -59.31
C GLY A 210 -0.45 -24.85 -58.04
N ASN A 211 0.35 -24.45 -57.04
CA ASN A 211 0.58 -25.20 -55.79
C ASN A 211 -0.46 -24.89 -54.70
N SER A 212 -1.11 -23.73 -54.77
CA SER A 212 -2.14 -23.28 -53.82
C SER A 212 -3.54 -23.60 -54.32
N ARG A 213 -4.50 -23.75 -53.39
CA ARG A 213 -5.89 -24.16 -53.70
C ARG A 213 -6.96 -23.29 -53.04
N LEU A 214 -6.60 -22.44 -52.07
CA LEU A 214 -7.51 -21.52 -51.39
C LEU A 214 -7.12 -20.06 -51.65
N ASP A 215 -8.09 -19.17 -51.58
CA ASP A 215 -7.88 -17.72 -51.74
C ASP A 215 -7.09 -17.13 -50.56
N ALA A 216 -6.40 -16.02 -50.80
CA ALA A 216 -5.62 -15.31 -49.79
C ALA A 216 -6.51 -14.71 -48.67
N PRO A 217 -5.99 -14.53 -47.44
CA PRO A 217 -6.74 -13.90 -46.36
C PRO A 217 -6.85 -12.37 -46.54
N VAL A 218 -7.77 -11.75 -45.80
CA VAL A 218 -7.94 -10.28 -45.75
C VAL A 218 -7.47 -9.77 -44.40
N VAL A 219 -6.56 -8.79 -44.37
CA VAL A 219 -6.16 -8.10 -43.14
C VAL A 219 -7.10 -6.91 -42.92
N LYS A 220 -7.95 -6.97 -41.88
CA LYS A 220 -9.10 -6.07 -41.70
C LYS A 220 -8.70 -4.60 -41.55
N GLN A 221 -7.59 -4.35 -40.86
CA GLN A 221 -7.08 -2.99 -40.58
C GLN A 221 -6.15 -2.45 -41.67
N ALA A 222 -5.85 -3.24 -42.71
CA ALA A 222 -5.04 -2.76 -43.83
C ALA A 222 -5.91 -1.91 -44.77
N ASP A 223 -5.38 -0.77 -45.24
CA ASP A 223 -5.94 0.00 -46.34
C ASP A 223 -5.24 -0.43 -47.64
N GLY A 224 -5.93 -1.24 -48.44
CA GLY A 224 -5.33 -1.94 -49.57
C GLY A 224 -4.23 -2.91 -49.12
N GLN A 225 -2.98 -2.63 -49.49
CA GLN A 225 -1.81 -3.44 -49.14
C GLN A 225 -0.99 -2.83 -48.00
N VAL A 226 -1.45 -1.74 -47.36
CA VAL A 226 -0.71 -1.03 -46.31
C VAL A 226 -1.37 -1.24 -44.95
N LEU A 227 -0.61 -1.70 -43.96
CA LEU A 227 -1.00 -1.75 -42.57
C LEU A 227 -0.22 -0.70 -41.76
N ASP A 228 -0.91 0.34 -41.30
CA ASP A 228 -0.33 1.38 -40.46
C ASP A 228 -0.41 1.01 -38.98
N LEU A 229 0.72 0.63 -38.40
CA LEU A 229 0.81 0.26 -37.00
C LEU A 229 0.73 1.46 -36.06
N ASP A 230 1.12 2.66 -36.50
CA ASP A 230 1.05 3.85 -35.67
C ASP A 230 -0.41 4.30 -35.51
N ALA A 231 -1.20 4.21 -36.59
CA ALA A 231 -2.65 4.39 -36.54
C ALA A 231 -3.36 3.28 -35.72
N LEU A 232 -2.84 2.05 -35.74
CA LEU A 232 -3.39 0.91 -34.99
C LEU A 232 -3.11 0.99 -33.47
N GLY A 233 -2.04 1.67 -33.05
CA GLY A 233 -1.64 1.74 -31.65
C GLY A 233 -1.35 0.37 -31.03
N GLY A 234 -1.95 0.07 -29.87
CA GLY A 234 -1.79 -1.20 -29.15
C GLY A 234 -2.77 -2.32 -29.55
N ASP A 235 -3.69 -2.06 -30.47
CA ASP A 235 -4.76 -3.01 -30.81
C ASP A 235 -4.27 -4.19 -31.65
N LYS A 236 -4.92 -5.36 -31.52
CA LYS A 236 -4.55 -6.58 -32.27
C LYS A 236 -4.88 -6.48 -33.76
N VAL A 237 -4.08 -7.15 -34.58
CA VAL A 237 -4.33 -7.26 -36.04
C VAL A 237 -5.31 -8.39 -36.31
N ILE A 238 -6.34 -8.15 -37.12
CA ILE A 238 -7.42 -9.10 -37.38
C ILE A 238 -7.32 -9.60 -38.82
N VAL A 239 -7.15 -10.92 -38.96
CA VAL A 239 -7.14 -11.62 -40.26
C VAL A 239 -8.48 -12.28 -40.49
N GLN A 240 -9.12 -11.96 -41.61
CA GLN A 240 -10.43 -12.46 -42.01
C GLN A 240 -10.29 -13.51 -43.12
N ILE A 241 -10.89 -14.68 -42.89
CA ILE A 241 -10.93 -15.79 -43.84
C ILE A 241 -12.38 -16.04 -44.25
N ASN A 242 -12.63 -16.11 -45.56
CA ASN A 242 -13.94 -16.40 -46.12
C ASN A 242 -14.14 -17.91 -46.26
N ALA A 243 -14.65 -18.56 -45.21
CA ALA A 243 -14.79 -20.01 -45.16
C ALA A 243 -16.03 -20.48 -45.93
N LYS A 244 -15.91 -20.77 -47.23
CA LYS A 244 -17.01 -21.17 -48.15
C LYS A 244 -17.06 -22.67 -48.47
N LYS A 245 -18.25 -23.20 -48.73
CA LYS A 245 -18.39 -24.59 -49.23
C LYS A 245 -17.89 -24.70 -50.69
N PRO A 246 -17.37 -25.87 -51.12
CA PRO A 246 -17.20 -27.12 -50.36
C PRO A 246 -15.86 -27.22 -49.61
N SER A 247 -14.96 -26.24 -49.75
CA SER A 247 -13.58 -26.34 -49.24
C SER A 247 -13.49 -26.35 -47.73
N PHE A 248 -14.43 -25.71 -47.02
CA PHE A 248 -14.45 -25.62 -45.56
C PHE A 248 -15.63 -26.43 -44.97
N ALA A 249 -15.42 -27.06 -43.81
CA ALA A 249 -16.42 -27.72 -42.98
C ALA A 249 -16.46 -27.12 -41.57
N LYS A 250 -17.56 -27.33 -40.85
CA LYS A 250 -17.61 -26.99 -39.42
C LYS A 250 -16.57 -27.85 -38.69
N ASP A 251 -15.91 -27.28 -37.68
CA ASP A 251 -14.89 -27.91 -36.85
C ASP A 251 -13.52 -28.12 -37.55
N ASP A 252 -13.37 -27.79 -38.84
CA ASP A 252 -12.04 -27.64 -39.46
C ASP A 252 -11.22 -26.56 -38.71
N ILE A 253 -9.90 -26.67 -38.74
CA ILE A 253 -8.99 -25.72 -38.09
C ILE A 253 -8.32 -24.86 -39.16
N ILE A 254 -8.46 -23.55 -39.03
CA ILE A 254 -7.73 -22.57 -39.84
C ILE A 254 -6.47 -22.20 -39.06
N VAL A 255 -5.30 -22.42 -39.65
CA VAL A 255 -4.02 -21.99 -39.08
C VAL A 255 -3.49 -20.83 -39.92
N VAL A 256 -3.61 -19.62 -39.38
CA VAL A 256 -3.11 -18.39 -40.01
C VAL A 256 -1.62 -18.27 -39.71
N ASN A 257 -0.82 -18.12 -40.75
CA ASN A 257 0.61 -17.90 -40.68
C ASN A 257 0.96 -16.46 -41.08
N LEU A 258 1.80 -15.82 -40.29
CA LEU A 258 2.46 -14.55 -40.62
C LEU A 258 3.96 -14.80 -40.74
N LYS A 259 4.52 -14.50 -41.92
CA LYS A 259 5.96 -14.58 -42.17
C LYS A 259 6.51 -13.26 -42.67
N GLY A 260 7.69 -12.86 -42.22
CA GLY A 260 8.39 -11.68 -42.72
C GLY A 260 9.79 -11.58 -42.14
N ASN A 261 10.63 -10.74 -42.76
CA ASN A 261 11.91 -10.38 -42.15
C ASN A 261 11.78 -8.98 -41.55
N PRO A 262 12.06 -8.82 -40.25
CA PRO A 262 12.18 -7.49 -39.67
C PRO A 262 13.42 -6.77 -40.23
N LEU A 263 13.51 -5.44 -40.06
CA LEU A 263 14.72 -4.69 -40.38
C LEU A 263 15.92 -5.21 -39.56
N GLU A 264 15.66 -5.62 -38.32
CA GLU A 264 16.64 -6.18 -37.38
C GLU A 264 16.05 -7.38 -36.63
N GLY A 265 16.87 -8.40 -36.41
CA GLY A 265 16.49 -9.60 -35.66
C GLY A 265 16.07 -10.79 -36.53
N PRO A 266 15.69 -11.91 -35.89
CA PRO A 266 15.34 -13.14 -36.60
C PRO A 266 14.05 -12.96 -37.40
N ALA A 267 13.90 -13.73 -38.48
CA ALA A 267 12.67 -13.76 -39.26
C ALA A 267 11.46 -14.08 -38.38
N VAL A 268 10.37 -13.32 -38.54
CA VAL A 268 9.10 -13.59 -37.88
C VAL A 268 8.40 -14.71 -38.63
N ASP A 269 8.05 -15.78 -37.93
CA ASP A 269 7.26 -16.90 -38.42
C ASP A 269 6.32 -17.35 -37.30
N ILE A 270 5.11 -16.79 -37.29
CA ILE A 270 4.10 -17.10 -36.27
C ILE A 270 2.89 -17.77 -36.88
N SER A 271 2.29 -18.69 -36.13
CA SER A 271 1.06 -19.38 -36.51
C SER A 271 0.02 -19.24 -35.40
N VAL A 272 -1.20 -18.85 -35.77
CA VAL A 272 -2.35 -18.79 -34.84
C VAL A 272 -3.49 -19.62 -35.41
N SER A 273 -3.96 -20.57 -34.62
CA SER A 273 -5.02 -21.51 -35.01
C SER A 273 -6.38 -21.08 -34.48
N LYS A 274 -7.43 -21.26 -35.30
CA LYS A 274 -8.83 -21.01 -34.93
C LYS A 274 -9.73 -22.10 -35.51
N THR A 275 -10.55 -22.71 -34.66
CA THR A 275 -11.59 -23.67 -35.07
C THR A 275 -12.79 -22.95 -35.68
N ILE A 276 -13.37 -23.52 -36.73
CA ILE A 276 -14.59 -23.00 -37.35
C ILE A 276 -15.83 -23.44 -36.56
N ASP A 277 -16.30 -22.55 -35.68
CA ASP A 277 -17.41 -22.86 -34.74
C ASP A 277 -18.81 -22.83 -35.39
N LYS A 278 -18.94 -22.18 -36.57
CA LYS A 278 -20.19 -22.01 -37.31
C LYS A 278 -20.21 -22.86 -38.58
N GLN A 279 -21.40 -23.06 -39.14
CA GLN A 279 -21.48 -23.68 -40.47
C GLN A 279 -20.77 -22.80 -41.52
N PRO A 280 -19.97 -23.38 -42.44
CA PRO A 280 -19.33 -22.66 -43.54
C PRO A 280 -20.32 -21.87 -44.39
N ASP A 281 -19.80 -20.91 -45.15
CA ASP A 281 -20.43 -19.69 -45.66
C ASP A 281 -20.45 -18.54 -44.62
N THR A 282 -19.34 -18.41 -43.87
CA THR A 282 -19.12 -17.38 -42.83
C THR A 282 -17.73 -16.74 -42.95
N ILE A 283 -17.57 -15.54 -42.39
CA ILE A 283 -16.25 -14.95 -42.13
C ILE A 283 -15.74 -15.47 -40.79
N VAL A 284 -14.48 -15.92 -40.77
CA VAL A 284 -13.76 -16.29 -39.55
C VAL A 284 -12.69 -15.23 -39.30
N GLU A 285 -12.73 -14.60 -38.12
CA GLU A 285 -11.74 -13.62 -37.69
C GLU A 285 -10.71 -14.30 -36.77
N VAL A 286 -9.43 -14.13 -37.08
CA VAL A 286 -8.29 -14.62 -36.31
C VAL A 286 -7.46 -13.41 -35.86
N GLU A 287 -7.28 -13.27 -34.55
CA GLU A 287 -6.50 -12.18 -33.96
C GLU A 287 -5.02 -12.57 -33.89
N LEU A 288 -4.15 -11.75 -34.46
CA LEU A 288 -2.70 -11.86 -34.33
C LEU A 288 -2.19 -10.87 -33.26
N PRO A 289 -1.18 -11.25 -32.45
CA PRO A 289 -0.59 -10.35 -31.45
C PRO A 289 0.03 -9.11 -32.09
N ASN A 290 -0.36 -7.91 -31.63
CA ASN A 290 0.19 -6.63 -32.13
C ASN A 290 1.72 -6.60 -32.08
N ALA A 291 2.31 -7.02 -30.95
CA ALA A 291 3.75 -7.06 -30.74
C ALA A 291 4.51 -7.88 -31.81
N ALA A 292 3.93 -8.98 -32.29
CA ALA A 292 4.58 -9.82 -33.29
C ALA A 292 4.48 -9.22 -34.70
N VAL A 293 3.39 -8.51 -35.02
CA VAL A 293 3.25 -7.78 -36.28
C VAL A 293 4.12 -6.51 -36.28
N ARG A 294 4.26 -5.85 -35.12
CA ARG A 294 5.11 -4.68 -34.96
C ARG A 294 6.56 -4.96 -35.29
N LEU A 295 7.10 -6.14 -34.97
CA LEU A 295 8.47 -6.51 -35.39
C LEU A 295 8.71 -6.32 -36.89
N LEU A 296 7.66 -6.43 -37.71
CA LEU A 296 7.71 -6.28 -39.16
C LEU A 296 7.40 -4.85 -39.64
N ALA A 297 7.41 -3.84 -38.76
CA ALA A 297 7.20 -2.47 -39.21
C ALA A 297 8.37 -1.99 -40.08
N GLN A 298 8.03 -1.15 -41.05
CA GLN A 298 8.88 -0.72 -42.15
C GLN A 298 9.38 -1.90 -43.01
N THR A 299 8.69 -3.04 -42.95
CA THR A 299 8.97 -4.20 -43.80
C THR A 299 7.69 -4.79 -44.37
N GLN A 300 7.89 -5.79 -45.24
CA GLN A 300 6.80 -6.50 -45.87
C GLN A 300 6.61 -7.86 -45.20
N ALA A 301 5.35 -8.26 -45.08
CA ALA A 301 4.97 -9.52 -44.48
C ALA A 301 3.92 -10.26 -45.31
N VAL A 302 3.89 -11.57 -45.12
CA VAL A 302 2.99 -12.49 -45.82
C VAL A 302 2.03 -13.09 -44.81
N PHE A 303 0.75 -12.78 -45.00
CA PHE A 303 -0.36 -13.42 -44.32
C PHE A 303 -0.87 -14.56 -45.20
N SER A 304 -0.78 -15.78 -44.71
CA SER A 304 -1.33 -16.95 -45.39
C SER A 304 -2.06 -17.82 -44.38
N TYR A 305 -2.78 -18.83 -44.84
CA TYR A 305 -3.31 -19.85 -43.95
C TYR A 305 -3.30 -21.21 -44.62
N HIS A 306 -3.39 -22.24 -43.80
CA HIS A 306 -3.75 -23.56 -44.28
C HIS A 306 -4.92 -24.10 -43.48
N LEU A 307 -5.68 -24.96 -44.14
CA LEU A 307 -6.85 -25.62 -43.59
C LEU A 307 -6.48 -27.05 -43.22
N GLU A 308 -6.50 -27.32 -41.92
CA GLU A 308 -6.38 -28.68 -41.39
C GLU A 308 -7.76 -29.32 -41.36
N LYS A 309 -7.90 -30.42 -42.10
CA LYS A 309 -9.16 -31.12 -42.29
C LYS A 309 -9.39 -32.15 -41.20
N GLN A 310 -10.47 -32.01 -40.43
CA GLN A 310 -10.81 -32.99 -39.39
C GLN A 310 -11.20 -34.37 -39.96
N ASP A 311 -11.62 -34.42 -41.23
CA ASP A 311 -11.93 -35.67 -41.92
C ASP A 311 -10.69 -36.47 -42.39
N GLY A 312 -9.48 -35.95 -42.13
CA GLY A 312 -8.20 -36.59 -42.48
C GLY A 312 -7.83 -36.49 -43.96
N THR A 313 -8.55 -35.68 -44.75
CA THR A 313 -8.12 -35.34 -46.11
C THR A 313 -6.90 -34.41 -46.09
N LYS A 314 -6.17 -34.34 -47.21
CA LYS A 314 -4.92 -33.57 -47.29
C LYS A 314 -5.18 -32.07 -47.07
N ASP A 315 -4.38 -31.45 -46.21
CA ASP A 315 -4.43 -30.02 -45.94
C ASP A 315 -4.36 -29.18 -47.21
N LEU A 316 -5.17 -28.13 -47.23
CA LEU A 316 -5.23 -27.17 -48.32
C LEU A 316 -4.50 -25.89 -47.90
N LYS A 317 -3.63 -25.37 -48.78
CA LYS A 317 -2.90 -24.12 -48.57
C LYS A 317 -3.56 -22.97 -49.32
N SER A 318 -3.58 -21.80 -48.69
CA SER A 318 -4.00 -20.56 -49.33
C SER A 318 -2.88 -19.94 -50.17
N LYS A 319 -3.28 -19.09 -51.12
CA LYS A 319 -2.42 -18.03 -51.64
C LYS A 319 -1.99 -17.10 -50.51
N GLY A 320 -0.84 -16.46 -50.64
CA GLY A 320 -0.35 -15.47 -49.68
C GLY A 320 -0.93 -14.08 -49.97
N ARG A 321 -1.26 -13.33 -48.91
CA ARG A 321 -1.53 -11.89 -48.95
C ARG A 321 -0.30 -11.15 -48.47
N PHE A 322 0.28 -10.34 -49.34
CA PHE A 322 1.46 -9.53 -49.05
C PHE A 322 1.02 -8.14 -48.58
N ILE A 323 1.55 -7.69 -47.45
CA ILE A 323 1.20 -6.42 -46.82
C ILE A 323 2.49 -5.66 -46.53
N ASP A 324 2.51 -4.39 -46.90
CA ASP A 324 3.48 -3.41 -46.47
C ASP A 324 3.08 -2.89 -45.09
N ILE A 325 3.95 -3.08 -44.10
CA ILE A 325 3.66 -2.72 -42.72
C ILE A 325 4.46 -1.46 -42.40
N ILE A 326 3.76 -0.35 -42.17
CA ILE A 326 4.38 0.94 -41.85
C ILE A 326 4.20 1.26 -40.36
N GLY A 327 5.01 2.20 -39.87
CA GLY A 327 5.05 2.62 -38.47
C GLY A 327 6.31 2.18 -37.73
N GLU A 328 6.38 2.37 -36.42
CA GLU A 328 7.57 2.01 -35.63
C GLU A 328 7.56 0.55 -35.14
N ALA A 329 8.68 -0.15 -35.34
CA ALA A 329 8.78 -1.61 -35.21
C ALA A 329 8.71 -2.15 -33.78
N ASN A 330 9.08 -1.34 -32.79
CA ASN A 330 8.84 -1.60 -31.37
C ASN A 330 9.26 -0.37 -30.59
N ARG A 331 8.29 0.39 -30.07
CA ARG A 331 8.62 1.53 -29.22
C ARG A 331 8.68 1.09 -27.77
N LEU A 332 9.89 0.94 -27.24
CA LEU A 332 10.08 0.69 -25.81
C LEU A 332 9.52 1.90 -25.05
N VAL A 333 8.67 1.68 -24.05
CA VAL A 333 8.02 2.77 -23.29
C VAL A 333 9.08 3.64 -22.61
N ALA A 334 8.81 4.93 -22.46
CA ALA A 334 9.72 5.84 -21.77
C ALA A 334 10.04 5.37 -20.34
N PRO A 335 11.28 5.57 -19.85
CA PRO A 335 11.61 5.30 -18.46
C PRO A 335 10.85 6.24 -17.51
N VAL A 336 10.69 5.83 -16.27
CA VAL A 336 10.11 6.66 -15.20
C VAL A 336 11.23 7.08 -14.25
N ALA A 337 11.41 8.38 -14.05
CA ALA A 337 12.26 8.91 -12.98
C ALA A 337 11.42 9.03 -11.70
N ASP A 338 11.60 8.11 -10.75
CA ASP A 338 10.68 7.93 -9.60
C ASP A 338 10.71 9.15 -8.64
N ASP A 339 11.86 9.81 -8.57
CA ASP A 339 12.08 11.01 -7.76
C ASP A 339 11.75 12.31 -8.52
N ALA A 340 11.39 12.25 -9.80
CA ALA A 340 10.99 13.44 -10.54
C ALA A 340 9.64 13.95 -10.03
N ARG A 341 9.54 15.28 -9.90
CA ARG A 341 8.34 15.98 -9.44
C ARG A 341 8.10 17.18 -10.35
N GLN A 342 6.91 17.26 -10.93
CA GLN A 342 6.45 18.42 -11.74
C GLN A 342 7.41 18.77 -12.89
N GLY A 343 7.87 17.73 -13.61
CA GLY A 343 8.80 17.89 -14.71
C GLY A 343 10.22 18.29 -14.30
N ALA A 344 10.58 18.20 -13.01
CA ALA A 344 11.92 18.47 -12.53
C ALA A 344 12.48 17.36 -11.64
N LEU A 345 13.81 17.29 -11.57
CA LEU A 345 14.54 16.37 -10.68
C LEU A 345 15.47 17.18 -9.77
N ASP A 346 15.46 16.87 -8.47
CA ASP A 346 16.21 17.61 -7.47
C ASP A 346 17.73 17.32 -7.59
N PRO A 347 18.57 18.34 -7.85
CA PRO A 347 20.02 18.18 -7.99
C PRO A 347 20.74 17.83 -6.69
N THR A 348 20.07 17.86 -5.54
CA THR A 348 20.67 17.54 -4.24
C THR A 348 20.53 16.06 -3.85
N LEU A 349 19.78 15.27 -4.63
CA LEU A 349 19.62 13.84 -4.40
C LEU A 349 20.97 13.12 -4.44
N ALA A 350 21.26 12.30 -3.42
CA ALA A 350 22.46 11.47 -3.37
C ALA A 350 22.46 10.38 -4.47
N SER A 351 21.27 9.97 -4.89
CA SER A 351 20.98 9.09 -6.03
C SER A 351 19.51 9.22 -6.41
N THR A 352 19.14 8.84 -7.63
CA THR A 352 17.74 8.67 -8.06
C THR A 352 17.50 7.27 -8.60
N THR A 353 16.27 6.77 -8.51
CA THR A 353 15.87 5.53 -9.19
C THR A 353 15.12 5.83 -10.49
N VAL A 354 15.59 5.22 -11.57
CA VAL A 354 14.93 5.21 -12.86
C VAL A 354 14.34 3.82 -13.09
N SER A 355 13.02 3.74 -13.08
CA SER A 355 12.28 2.51 -13.31
C SER A 355 12.06 2.30 -14.81
N ILE A 356 12.59 1.19 -15.33
CA ILE A 356 12.42 0.78 -16.73
C ILE A 356 11.17 -0.11 -16.83
N PRO A 357 10.13 0.29 -17.58
CA PRO A 357 8.95 -0.56 -17.77
C PRO A 357 9.32 -1.92 -18.35
N PHE A 358 8.78 -2.99 -17.78
CA PHE A 358 9.02 -4.33 -18.29
C PHE A 358 8.36 -4.50 -19.66
N ASP A 359 9.12 -4.98 -20.64
CA ASP A 359 8.65 -5.27 -21.99
C ASP A 359 8.81 -6.76 -22.29
N GLU A 360 7.85 -7.37 -23.00
CA GLU A 360 7.88 -8.81 -23.29
C GLU A 360 9.07 -9.23 -24.18
N SER A 361 9.70 -8.29 -24.90
CA SER A 361 10.89 -8.56 -25.70
C SER A 361 12.20 -8.59 -24.89
N MET A 362 12.16 -8.26 -23.59
CA MET A 362 13.32 -8.34 -22.70
C MET A 362 13.64 -9.80 -22.36
N VAL A 363 14.87 -10.23 -22.64
CA VAL A 363 15.35 -11.58 -22.33
C VAL A 363 16.55 -11.57 -21.40
N ALA A 364 16.67 -12.61 -20.58
CA ALA A 364 17.78 -12.75 -19.66
C ALA A 364 19.12 -12.84 -20.41
N GLY A 365 20.10 -12.05 -19.99
CA GLY A 365 21.40 -11.92 -20.63
C GLY A 365 21.55 -10.69 -21.54
N GLN A 366 20.47 -9.99 -21.89
CA GLN A 366 20.56 -8.64 -22.46
C GLN A 366 21.02 -7.63 -21.41
N GLU A 367 21.48 -6.46 -21.87
CA GLU A 367 21.89 -5.36 -20.98
C GLU A 367 21.08 -4.09 -21.26
N ILE A 368 20.65 -3.39 -20.23
CA ILE A 368 20.03 -2.06 -20.34
C ILE A 368 21.13 -1.01 -20.16
N GLU A 369 21.33 -0.15 -21.15
CA GLU A 369 22.10 1.09 -21.03
C GLU A 369 21.12 2.25 -20.84
N LEU A 370 21.06 2.78 -19.63
CA LEU A 370 20.31 4.00 -19.37
C LEU A 370 21.06 5.20 -19.96
N ARG A 371 20.35 6.03 -20.72
CA ARG A 371 20.90 7.21 -21.38
C ARG A 371 20.49 8.45 -20.61
N TRP A 372 21.49 9.12 -20.06
CA TRP A 372 21.35 10.29 -19.19
C TRP A 372 21.90 11.52 -19.90
N VAL A 373 21.16 12.02 -20.88
CA VAL A 373 21.67 13.10 -21.74
C VAL A 373 21.21 14.43 -21.17
N GLY A 374 22.08 15.14 -20.46
CA GLY A 374 21.76 16.44 -19.91
C GLY A 374 22.40 17.61 -20.65
N THR A 375 21.71 18.73 -20.66
CA THR A 375 22.23 20.03 -21.10
C THR A 375 22.65 20.82 -19.89
N GLN A 376 23.89 21.31 -19.84
CA GLN A 376 24.42 22.14 -18.76
C GLN A 376 23.99 23.62 -18.94
N HIS A 377 24.12 24.42 -17.88
CA HIS A 377 23.72 25.83 -17.86
C HIS A 377 24.43 26.71 -18.94
N ASP A 378 25.58 26.29 -19.45
CA ASP A 378 26.34 26.96 -20.52
C ASP A 378 26.01 26.41 -21.94
N ASN A 379 24.95 25.62 -22.07
CA ASN A 379 24.59 24.83 -23.26
C ASN A 379 25.61 23.71 -23.61
N GLY A 380 26.51 23.35 -22.68
CA GLY A 380 27.32 22.14 -22.80
C GLY A 380 26.47 20.87 -22.73
N SER A 381 26.92 19.78 -23.35
CA SER A 381 26.27 18.46 -23.26
C SER A 381 26.99 17.61 -22.21
N TYR A 382 26.23 16.93 -21.36
CA TYR A 382 26.74 16.00 -20.36
C TYR A 382 26.02 14.66 -20.52
N ASP A 383 26.77 13.63 -20.89
CA ASP A 383 26.25 12.30 -21.19
C ASP A 383 27.20 11.25 -20.57
N PRO A 384 27.04 10.93 -19.28
CA PRO A 384 27.91 10.03 -18.58
C PRO A 384 27.63 8.58 -19.01
N ALA A 385 28.69 7.78 -19.14
CA ALA A 385 28.56 6.35 -19.32
C ALA A 385 28.15 5.70 -17.99
N LEU A 386 26.85 5.41 -17.84
CA LEU A 386 26.32 4.67 -16.69
C LEU A 386 26.63 3.17 -16.79
N GLU A 387 26.70 2.50 -15.64
CA GLU A 387 26.85 1.03 -15.61
C GLU A 387 25.62 0.38 -16.26
N ARG A 388 25.87 -0.61 -17.12
CA ARG A 388 24.79 -1.33 -17.79
C ARG A 388 24.16 -2.33 -16.82
N TYR A 389 22.84 -2.40 -16.85
CA TYR A 389 22.09 -3.34 -16.03
C TYR A 389 21.88 -4.66 -16.78
N PRO A 390 22.45 -5.80 -16.35
CA PRO A 390 22.19 -7.09 -16.98
C PRO A 390 20.79 -7.59 -16.61
N ILE A 391 19.95 -7.85 -17.60
CA ILE A 391 18.61 -8.43 -17.41
C ILE A 391 18.77 -9.87 -16.91
N SER A 392 18.27 -10.15 -15.71
CA SER A 392 18.34 -11.47 -15.10
C SER A 392 17.12 -12.32 -15.44
N ASN A 393 17.22 -13.64 -15.24
CA ASN A 393 16.05 -14.53 -15.32
C ASN A 393 14.93 -14.14 -14.35
N ASN A 394 15.28 -13.54 -13.21
CA ASN A 394 14.30 -13.15 -12.21
C ASN A 394 13.50 -11.91 -12.66
N ASP A 395 14.14 -10.98 -13.39
CA ASP A 395 13.47 -9.80 -13.94
C ASP A 395 12.39 -10.23 -14.95
N VAL A 396 12.73 -11.17 -15.84
CA VAL A 396 11.82 -11.73 -16.85
C VAL A 396 10.66 -12.50 -16.20
N LEU A 397 10.90 -13.24 -15.11
CA LEU A 397 9.86 -13.98 -14.40
C LEU A 397 8.88 -13.09 -13.62
N ASN A 398 9.39 -12.04 -12.99
CA ASN A 398 8.58 -11.18 -12.12
C ASN A 398 7.69 -10.21 -12.91
N ARG A 399 8.07 -9.85 -14.14
CA ARG A 399 7.32 -8.93 -15.02
C ARG A 399 6.99 -7.59 -14.33
N ARG A 400 7.95 -7.05 -13.57
CA ARG A 400 7.85 -5.76 -12.87
C ARG A 400 8.83 -4.75 -13.47
N PRO A 401 8.59 -3.44 -13.31
CA PRO A 401 9.57 -2.43 -13.70
C PRO A 401 10.95 -2.71 -13.07
N ILE A 402 12.00 -2.56 -13.87
CA ILE A 402 13.38 -2.83 -13.46
C ILE A 402 13.99 -1.53 -12.92
N PRO A 403 14.33 -1.44 -11.62
CA PRO A 403 14.86 -0.22 -11.03
C PRO A 403 16.37 -0.09 -11.30
N ILE A 404 16.79 1.01 -11.92
CA ILE A 404 18.19 1.38 -12.12
C ILE A 404 18.52 2.59 -11.25
N THR A 405 19.50 2.45 -10.35
CA THR A 405 19.93 3.56 -9.48
C THR A 405 21.01 4.39 -10.16
N VAL A 406 20.78 5.69 -10.28
CA VAL A 406 21.73 6.66 -10.83
C VAL A 406 22.32 7.50 -9.70
N SER A 407 23.64 7.62 -9.64
CA SER A 407 24.33 8.42 -8.62
C SER A 407 24.02 9.91 -8.76
N GLY A 408 23.86 10.59 -7.61
CA GLY A 408 23.60 12.02 -7.51
C GLY A 408 24.63 12.90 -8.20
N GLN A 409 25.87 12.41 -8.38
CA GLN A 409 26.91 13.13 -9.13
C GLN A 409 26.47 13.47 -10.56
N HIS A 410 25.69 12.60 -11.21
CA HIS A 410 25.22 12.79 -12.58
C HIS A 410 24.05 13.77 -12.66
N ILE A 411 23.32 13.93 -11.56
CA ILE A 411 22.28 14.94 -11.43
C ILE A 411 22.93 16.32 -11.21
N VAL A 412 23.89 16.41 -10.29
CA VAL A 412 24.62 17.65 -9.98
C VAL A 412 25.35 18.22 -11.21
N ALA A 413 25.90 17.35 -12.07
CA ALA A 413 26.68 17.76 -13.24
C ALA A 413 25.86 18.54 -14.29
N ILE A 414 24.53 18.40 -14.29
CA ILE A 414 23.59 19.08 -15.20
C ILE A 414 22.64 19.98 -14.44
N LYS A 415 23.04 20.42 -13.24
CA LYS A 415 22.29 21.37 -12.44
C LYS A 415 21.98 22.64 -13.22
N ASP A 416 20.75 23.11 -13.05
CA ASP A 416 20.14 24.26 -13.73
C ASP A 416 19.97 24.07 -15.25
N GLY A 417 20.05 22.81 -15.68
CA GLY A 417 19.95 22.35 -17.04
C GLY A 417 18.69 21.55 -17.34
N THR A 418 18.72 20.79 -18.43
CA THR A 418 17.66 19.82 -18.78
C THR A 418 18.22 18.41 -18.86
N LEU A 419 17.38 17.41 -18.66
CA LEU A 419 17.68 16.00 -18.82
C LEU A 419 16.74 15.41 -19.86
N ASP A 420 17.32 14.79 -20.86
CA ASP A 420 16.68 13.93 -21.82
C ASP A 420 17.00 12.47 -21.44
N LEU A 421 15.98 11.77 -20.96
CA LEU A 421 16.12 10.47 -20.32
C LEU A 421 15.44 9.39 -21.16
N TYR A 422 16.22 8.39 -21.56
CA TYR A 422 15.75 7.25 -22.33
C TYR A 422 16.68 6.06 -22.04
N TYR A 423 16.42 4.90 -22.64
CA TYR A 423 17.29 3.74 -22.47
C TYR A 423 17.45 2.96 -23.77
N LEU A 424 18.57 2.24 -23.84
CA LEU A 424 18.91 1.32 -24.90
C LEU A 424 18.93 -0.10 -24.34
N ILE A 425 18.31 -1.05 -25.01
CA ILE A 425 18.53 -2.48 -24.75
C ILE A 425 19.61 -2.97 -25.71
N HIS A 426 20.69 -3.49 -25.15
CA HIS A 426 21.75 -4.18 -25.89
C HIS A 426 21.42 -5.65 -25.99
N SER A 427 21.43 -6.15 -27.21
CA SER A 427 21.29 -7.56 -27.52
C SER A 427 22.41 -8.02 -28.43
N THR A 428 22.76 -9.29 -28.36
CA THR A 428 23.60 -9.94 -29.37
C THR A 428 22.70 -10.38 -30.52
N GLY A 429 22.91 -9.84 -31.72
CA GLY A 429 22.23 -10.31 -32.92
C GLY A 429 22.73 -11.69 -33.34
N ASP A 430 22.05 -12.32 -34.32
CA ASP A 430 22.35 -13.67 -34.81
C ASP A 430 23.79 -13.85 -35.35
N ASP A 431 24.49 -12.74 -35.64
CA ASP A 431 25.86 -12.68 -36.15
C ASP A 431 26.92 -12.47 -35.04
N ASP A 432 26.53 -12.56 -33.76
CA ASP A 432 27.36 -12.21 -32.58
C ASP A 432 27.75 -10.70 -32.52
N LYS A 433 27.05 -9.85 -33.30
CA LYS A 433 27.22 -8.39 -33.31
C LYS A 433 26.27 -7.69 -32.34
N PRO A 434 26.70 -6.64 -31.63
CA PRO A 434 25.83 -5.88 -30.72
C PRO A 434 24.79 -5.07 -31.50
N VAL A 435 23.51 -5.28 -31.17
CA VAL A 435 22.34 -4.51 -31.65
C VAL A 435 21.79 -3.69 -30.48
N LYS A 436 21.32 -2.48 -30.75
CA LYS A 436 20.75 -1.57 -29.74
C LYS A 436 19.33 -1.16 -30.11
N ARG A 437 18.40 -1.21 -29.15
CA ARG A 437 17.02 -0.74 -29.32
C ARG A 437 16.70 0.37 -28.34
N GLU A 438 16.17 1.48 -28.84
CA GLU A 438 15.88 2.69 -28.07
C GLU A 438 14.42 2.78 -27.58
N SER A 439 14.22 3.44 -26.45
CA SER A 439 12.90 3.80 -25.94
C SER A 439 12.43 5.19 -26.31
N ILE A 440 11.14 5.43 -26.12
CA ILE A 440 10.59 6.79 -26.12
C ILE A 440 11.36 7.60 -25.10
N HIS A 441 11.75 8.81 -25.47
CA HIS A 441 12.33 9.73 -24.52
C HIS A 441 11.27 10.17 -23.51
N LEU A 442 11.61 10.14 -22.22
CA LEU A 442 10.82 10.82 -21.21
C LEU A 442 10.72 12.30 -21.57
N LYS A 443 9.56 12.92 -21.36
CA LYS A 443 9.41 14.37 -21.52
C LYS A 443 10.54 15.06 -20.74
N SER A 444 11.28 15.94 -21.41
CA SER A 444 12.52 16.48 -20.87
C SER A 444 12.31 17.09 -19.48
N LEU A 445 13.17 16.70 -18.54
CA LEU A 445 13.12 17.15 -17.16
C LEU A 445 14.03 18.36 -16.95
N ILE A 446 13.62 19.29 -16.10
CA ILE A 446 14.49 20.36 -15.61
C ILE A 446 15.28 19.82 -14.42
N ILE A 447 16.59 20.06 -14.37
CA ILE A 447 17.40 19.64 -13.22
C ILE A 447 17.60 20.83 -12.29
N GLY A 448 16.79 20.92 -11.25
CA GLY A 448 16.72 22.10 -10.40
C GLY A 448 15.30 22.38 -9.93
N ALA A 449 14.97 23.65 -9.76
CA ALA A 449 13.63 24.05 -9.37
C ALA A 449 12.64 23.83 -10.55
N PRO A 450 11.46 23.24 -10.30
CA PRO A 450 10.44 23.09 -11.33
C PRO A 450 9.94 24.45 -11.80
N LEU A 451 9.58 24.53 -13.08
CA LEU A 451 8.95 25.73 -13.65
C LEU A 451 7.44 25.69 -13.36
N LEU A 452 7.07 26.28 -12.21
CA LEU A 452 5.69 26.33 -11.74
C LEU A 452 5.01 27.61 -12.28
N GLU A 453 4.01 27.42 -13.15
CA GLU A 453 3.31 28.52 -13.83
C GLU A 453 1.83 28.61 -13.43
N LEU A 454 1.29 27.58 -12.79
CA LEU A 454 -0.12 27.49 -12.41
C LEU A 454 -0.28 27.59 -10.89
N VAL A 455 -1.38 28.19 -10.43
CA VAL A 455 -1.73 28.27 -9.01
C VAL A 455 -2.02 26.88 -8.43
N LYS A 456 -1.85 26.70 -7.11
CA LYS A 456 -2.16 25.43 -6.42
C LYS A 456 -3.62 25.01 -6.63
N PRO A 457 -3.94 23.70 -6.60
CA PRO A 457 -5.33 23.26 -6.55
C PRO A 457 -5.96 23.62 -5.18
N GLU A 458 -7.29 23.56 -5.12
CA GLU A 458 -8.08 23.98 -3.95
C GLU A 458 -9.01 22.84 -3.49
N ILE A 459 -9.13 22.67 -2.18
CA ILE A 459 -10.10 21.81 -1.50
C ILE A 459 -10.85 22.69 -0.50
N GLU A 460 -12.17 22.66 -0.50
CA GLU A 460 -12.97 23.57 0.33
C GLU A 460 -12.79 23.30 1.84
N GLU A 461 -12.65 22.02 2.20
CA GLU A 461 -12.49 21.55 3.58
C GLU A 461 -11.03 21.63 4.10
N GLU A 462 -10.10 22.18 3.32
CA GLU A 462 -8.72 22.41 3.74
C GLU A 462 -8.61 23.68 4.60
N GLU A 463 -8.05 23.55 5.80
CA GLU A 463 -7.77 24.68 6.71
C GLU A 463 -6.27 24.75 7.05
N GLU A 464 -5.64 25.89 6.73
CA GLU A 464 -4.24 26.21 7.07
C GLU A 464 -3.20 25.11 6.69
N GLY A 465 -3.41 24.46 5.54
CA GLY A 465 -2.54 23.38 5.03
C GLY A 465 -2.82 22.01 5.65
N THR A 466 -3.95 21.84 6.33
CA THR A 466 -4.37 20.58 6.95
C THR A 466 -5.72 20.15 6.37
N LEU A 467 -5.84 18.86 6.02
CA LEU A 467 -7.11 18.25 5.66
C LEU A 467 -7.45 17.20 6.70
N ASN A 468 -8.60 17.37 7.35
CA ASN A 468 -9.09 16.43 8.32
C ASN A 468 -9.94 15.35 7.64
N PRO A 469 -9.54 14.06 7.68
CA PRO A 469 -10.31 13.00 7.04
C PRO A 469 -11.76 12.90 7.52
N ASP A 470 -12.03 13.35 8.75
CA ASP A 470 -13.37 13.27 9.35
C ASP A 470 -14.35 14.29 8.73
N ASP A 471 -13.86 15.40 8.19
CA ASP A 471 -14.68 16.44 7.54
C ASP A 471 -15.07 16.05 6.10
N VAL A 472 -14.38 15.06 5.53
CA VAL A 472 -14.54 14.62 4.13
C VAL A 472 -14.92 13.14 3.98
N LEU A 473 -15.44 12.49 5.04
CA LEU A 473 -15.76 11.04 5.03
C LEU A 473 -16.69 10.60 3.90
N ASN A 474 -17.58 11.49 3.44
CA ASN A 474 -18.53 11.22 2.36
C ASN A 474 -17.98 11.57 0.97
N GLY A 475 -16.71 11.97 0.87
CA GLY A 475 -16.09 12.52 -0.32
C GLY A 475 -15.86 14.03 -0.21
N PHE A 476 -15.10 14.56 -1.16
CA PHE A 476 -14.76 15.98 -1.29
C PHE A 476 -14.43 16.32 -2.75
N ILE A 477 -14.29 17.61 -3.07
CA ILE A 477 -14.01 18.08 -4.42
C ILE A 477 -12.65 18.75 -4.46
N LEU A 478 -11.81 18.34 -5.41
CA LEU A 478 -10.59 19.04 -5.79
C LEU A 478 -10.90 19.97 -6.95
N THR A 479 -10.70 21.27 -6.75
CA THR A 479 -10.91 22.29 -7.75
C THR A 479 -9.57 22.74 -8.34
N ILE A 480 -9.50 22.75 -9.66
CA ILE A 480 -8.40 23.31 -10.44
C ILE A 480 -8.83 24.70 -10.91
N PRO A 481 -8.27 25.78 -10.34
CA PRO A 481 -8.77 27.13 -10.59
C PRO A 481 -8.26 27.76 -11.90
N PHE A 482 -7.43 27.06 -12.67
CA PHE A 482 -6.85 27.58 -13.91
C PHE A 482 -7.88 27.61 -15.06
N THR A 483 -8.21 28.81 -15.54
CA THR A 483 -9.25 29.02 -16.57
C THR A 483 -8.72 29.40 -17.95
N ASP A 484 -7.41 29.65 -18.15
CA ASP A 484 -6.85 29.95 -19.49
C ASP A 484 -6.60 28.66 -20.30
N THR A 485 -7.63 27.82 -20.34
CA THR A 485 -7.66 26.52 -21.01
C THR A 485 -8.41 26.58 -22.34
N LYS A 486 -8.02 25.74 -23.28
CA LYS A 486 -8.60 25.62 -24.63
C LYS A 486 -9.22 24.23 -24.83
N PRO A 487 -10.10 24.05 -25.83
CA PRO A 487 -10.52 22.71 -26.24
C PRO A 487 -9.30 21.86 -26.58
N GLU A 488 -9.35 20.57 -26.24
CA GLU A 488 -8.26 19.59 -26.38
C GLU A 488 -7.10 19.73 -25.39
N ASP A 489 -7.09 20.77 -24.53
CA ASP A 489 -6.20 20.77 -23.37
C ASP A 489 -6.55 19.57 -22.46
N VAL A 490 -5.54 18.88 -21.94
CA VAL A 490 -5.69 17.78 -20.97
C VAL A 490 -5.25 18.28 -19.61
N VAL A 491 -6.17 18.23 -18.64
CA VAL A 491 -5.89 18.60 -17.25
C VAL A 491 -5.77 17.33 -16.43
N ARG A 492 -4.58 17.06 -15.87
CA ARG A 492 -4.31 15.89 -15.03
C ARG A 492 -3.95 16.33 -13.62
N PHE A 493 -4.53 15.71 -12.60
CA PHE A 493 -4.06 15.86 -11.22
C PHE A 493 -3.20 14.66 -10.83
N THR A 494 -2.28 14.88 -9.90
CA THR A 494 -1.54 13.82 -9.20
C THR A 494 -1.69 14.00 -7.70
N TRP A 495 -2.04 12.92 -7.03
CA TRP A 495 -2.15 12.80 -5.58
C TRP A 495 -1.09 11.82 -5.10
N LEU A 496 -0.19 12.29 -4.25
CA LEU A 496 0.90 11.49 -3.71
C LEU A 496 0.76 11.39 -2.19
N GLY A 497 0.41 10.21 -1.72
CA GLY A 497 0.43 9.88 -0.29
C GLY A 497 1.69 9.13 0.10
N ALA A 498 2.30 9.49 1.22
CA ALA A 498 3.50 8.83 1.74
C ALA A 498 3.32 7.31 1.97
N THR A 499 2.10 6.88 2.28
CA THR A 499 1.72 5.47 2.55
C THR A 499 0.85 4.88 1.46
N SER A 500 -0.08 5.66 0.88
CA SER A 500 -1.01 5.17 -0.15
C SER A 500 -0.43 5.16 -1.57
N GLY A 501 0.77 5.69 -1.77
CA GLY A 501 1.38 5.82 -3.09
C GLY A 501 0.77 6.95 -3.93
N SER A 502 1.07 6.91 -5.23
CA SER A 502 0.62 7.91 -6.21
C SER A 502 -0.63 7.44 -6.96
N ILE A 503 -1.60 8.34 -7.14
CA ILE A 503 -2.76 8.16 -8.00
C ILE A 503 -2.98 9.44 -8.83
N SER A 504 -3.45 9.28 -10.07
CA SER A 504 -3.73 10.38 -10.97
C SER A 504 -4.97 10.09 -11.82
N ASP A 505 -5.63 11.14 -12.27
CA ASP A 505 -6.73 11.09 -13.24
C ASP A 505 -6.67 12.34 -14.13
N SER A 506 -7.31 12.30 -15.29
CA SER A 506 -7.27 13.40 -16.26
C SER A 506 -8.60 13.63 -16.98
N ILE A 507 -8.85 14.89 -17.32
CA ILE A 507 -10.00 15.32 -18.12
C ILE A 507 -9.49 16.01 -19.38
N THR A 508 -9.92 15.53 -20.55
CA THR A 508 -9.72 16.24 -21.83
C THR A 508 -10.82 17.27 -22.02
N LEU A 509 -10.46 18.53 -22.23
CA LEU A 509 -11.42 19.61 -22.30
C LEU A 509 -12.09 19.68 -23.68
N THR A 510 -13.38 20.00 -23.66
CA THR A 510 -14.17 20.27 -24.86
C THR A 510 -14.40 21.77 -25.00
N SER A 511 -15.04 22.18 -26.10
CA SER A 511 -15.51 23.56 -26.26
C SER A 511 -16.48 24.04 -25.17
N HIS A 512 -17.10 23.13 -24.41
CA HIS A 512 -18.03 23.46 -23.33
C HIS A 512 -17.36 23.60 -21.96
N THR A 513 -16.22 22.92 -21.75
CA THR A 513 -15.53 22.87 -20.45
C THR A 513 -14.26 23.73 -20.43
N ALA A 514 -13.68 24.04 -21.59
CA ALA A 514 -12.58 24.99 -21.71
C ALA A 514 -13.00 26.38 -21.21
N GLY A 515 -12.08 27.10 -20.55
CA GLY A 515 -12.35 28.42 -19.99
C GLY A 515 -12.97 28.42 -18.57
N GLN A 516 -13.25 27.26 -17.98
CA GLN A 516 -13.87 27.10 -16.66
C GLN A 516 -12.94 26.34 -15.69
N PRO A 517 -13.09 26.51 -14.37
CA PRO A 517 -12.44 25.66 -13.39
C PRO A 517 -12.80 24.18 -13.60
N VAL A 518 -11.82 23.30 -13.45
CA VAL A 518 -12.00 21.84 -13.61
C VAL A 518 -12.10 21.21 -12.23
N THR A 519 -13.08 20.33 -12.01
CA THR A 519 -13.32 19.69 -10.71
C THR A 519 -13.16 18.19 -10.81
N PHE A 520 -12.45 17.59 -9.85
CA PHE A 520 -12.41 16.15 -9.61
C PHE A 520 -13.18 15.83 -8.34
N THR A 521 -14.11 14.88 -8.41
CA THR A 521 -14.91 14.45 -7.24
C THR A 521 -14.34 13.15 -6.68
N PHE A 522 -14.03 13.15 -5.39
CA PHE A 522 -13.59 11.97 -4.67
C PHE A 522 -14.71 11.44 -3.80
N ASP A 523 -14.92 10.13 -3.83
CA ASP A 523 -15.94 9.46 -3.03
C ASP A 523 -15.37 8.93 -1.70
N SER A 524 -16.22 8.32 -0.88
CA SER A 524 -15.81 7.72 0.39
C SER A 524 -14.77 6.60 0.23
N GLN A 525 -14.74 5.94 -0.93
CA GLN A 525 -13.77 4.88 -1.21
C GLN A 525 -12.38 5.48 -1.42
N PHE A 526 -12.27 6.56 -2.20
CA PHE A 526 -11.02 7.29 -2.36
C PHE A 526 -10.47 7.78 -1.01
N VAL A 527 -11.33 8.33 -0.15
CA VAL A 527 -10.96 8.74 1.21
C VAL A 527 -10.40 7.55 2.00
N THR A 528 -11.03 6.38 1.88
CA THR A 528 -10.61 5.16 2.58
C THR A 528 -9.26 4.62 2.08
N ASP A 529 -9.04 4.65 0.77
CA ASP A 529 -7.88 4.00 0.14
C ASP A 529 -6.65 4.92 0.03
N HIS A 530 -6.86 6.24 -0.05
CA HIS A 530 -5.81 7.20 -0.40
C HIS A 530 -5.66 8.39 0.56
N LEU A 531 -6.61 8.66 1.46
CA LEU A 531 -6.48 9.71 2.49
C LEU A 531 -6.24 9.10 3.89
N LEU A 532 -7.07 8.15 4.32
CA LEU A 532 -6.97 7.51 5.64
C LEU A 532 -5.63 6.80 5.92
N PRO A 533 -4.98 6.11 4.96
CA PRO A 533 -3.69 5.46 5.22
C PRO A 533 -2.57 6.45 5.54
N ASN A 534 -2.69 7.70 5.11
CA ASN A 534 -1.68 8.75 5.31
C ASN A 534 -1.88 9.52 6.63
N ARG A 535 -2.62 8.98 7.61
CA ARG A 535 -2.77 9.60 8.94
C ARG A 535 -1.40 9.86 9.59
N ASN A 536 -1.21 11.07 10.11
CA ASN A 536 0.08 11.57 10.65
C ASN A 536 1.19 11.75 9.60
N ALA A 537 0.83 11.76 8.31
CA ALA A 537 1.73 12.08 7.22
C ALA A 537 1.18 13.26 6.41
N SER A 538 1.96 13.72 5.45
CA SER A 538 1.51 14.67 4.45
C SER A 538 1.07 13.94 3.19
N VAL A 539 0.08 14.54 2.52
CA VAL A 539 -0.25 14.26 1.14
C VAL A 539 0.17 15.47 0.31
N GLU A 540 0.68 15.22 -0.89
CA GLU A 540 0.97 16.26 -1.86
C GLU A 540 0.01 16.13 -3.05
N VAL A 541 -0.58 17.26 -3.46
CA VAL A 541 -1.49 17.32 -4.60
C VAL A 541 -1.04 18.42 -5.54
N TRP A 542 -0.90 18.10 -6.82
CA TRP A 542 -0.64 19.09 -7.87
C TRP A 542 -1.37 18.70 -9.15
N TYR A 543 -1.39 19.61 -10.12
CA TYR A 543 -1.93 19.32 -11.44
C TYR A 543 -1.04 19.87 -12.55
N GLU A 544 -1.26 19.35 -13.75
CA GLU A 544 -0.60 19.73 -14.98
C GLU A 544 -1.62 19.95 -16.10
N VAL A 545 -1.31 20.92 -16.96
CA VAL A 545 -2.10 21.22 -18.16
C VAL A 545 -1.23 20.95 -19.37
N GLU A 546 -1.65 19.97 -20.17
CA GLU A 546 -1.03 19.62 -21.44
C GLU A 546 -1.84 20.21 -22.58
N ARG A 547 -1.16 20.89 -23.50
CA ARG A 547 -1.74 21.35 -24.76
C ARG A 547 -0.94 20.74 -25.90
N PRO A 548 -1.58 20.21 -26.95
CA PRO A 548 -0.87 19.65 -28.09
C PRO A 548 0.22 20.60 -28.62
N LEU A 549 1.45 20.08 -28.78
CA LEU A 549 2.63 20.79 -29.30
C LEU A 549 3.14 21.96 -28.43
N GLU A 550 2.60 22.18 -27.23
CA GLU A 550 3.14 23.12 -26.24
C GLU A 550 3.83 22.37 -25.08
N ARG A 551 4.66 23.07 -24.32
CA ARG A 551 5.21 22.53 -23.07
C ARG A 551 4.09 22.29 -22.05
N THR A 552 4.22 21.21 -21.27
CA THR A 552 3.36 21.00 -20.09
C THR A 552 3.59 22.12 -19.08
N ARG A 553 2.51 22.67 -18.53
CA ARG A 553 2.56 23.65 -17.43
C ARG A 553 2.17 22.97 -16.13
N TYR A 554 2.88 23.29 -15.04
CA TYR A 554 2.70 22.67 -13.74
C TYR A 554 2.19 23.66 -12.69
N SER A 555 1.36 23.17 -11.77
CA SER A 555 0.87 23.94 -10.63
C SER A 555 1.84 23.98 -9.48
N TYR A 556 1.71 24.96 -8.58
CA TYR A 556 2.23 24.80 -7.22
C TYR A 556 1.59 23.59 -6.52
N THR A 557 2.35 22.95 -5.63
CA THR A 557 1.87 21.82 -4.83
C THR A 557 1.03 22.31 -3.66
N LEU A 558 -0.15 21.71 -3.49
CA LEU A 558 -0.92 21.77 -2.26
C LEU A 558 -0.42 20.65 -1.34
N THR A 559 0.34 21.00 -0.30
CA THR A 559 0.76 20.06 0.74
C THR A 559 -0.28 20.06 1.85
N LEU A 560 -0.85 18.89 2.12
CA LEU A 560 -1.90 18.66 3.11
C LEU A 560 -1.32 17.84 4.25
N GLY A 561 -1.27 18.39 5.46
CA GLY A 561 -1.15 17.58 6.67
C GLY A 561 -2.43 16.78 6.85
N VAL A 562 -2.35 15.45 6.86
CA VAL A 562 -3.51 14.61 7.18
C VAL A 562 -3.61 14.51 8.69
N SER A 563 -4.51 15.31 9.28
CA SER A 563 -4.66 15.33 10.73
C SER A 563 -5.07 13.97 11.26
N LYS A 564 -4.57 13.62 12.47
CA LYS A 564 -5.08 12.48 13.22
C LYS A 564 -6.58 12.69 13.36
N ALA A 565 -7.41 11.75 12.90
CA ALA A 565 -8.83 11.73 13.26
C ALA A 565 -8.88 11.76 14.78
N ARG A 566 -9.22 12.93 15.35
CA ARG A 566 -9.52 12.98 16.78
C ARG A 566 -10.89 12.33 16.87
N PRO A 567 -11.08 11.29 17.71
CA PRO A 567 -12.42 10.84 17.97
C PRO A 567 -13.22 12.08 18.40
N VAL A 568 -14.35 12.32 17.72
CA VAL A 568 -15.24 13.44 18.04
C VAL A 568 -15.74 13.29 19.48
N LEU A 569 -15.68 12.07 20.01
CA LEU A 569 -15.91 11.70 21.39
C LEU A 569 -14.67 11.05 22.03
N GLN A 570 -13.94 11.79 22.86
CA GLN A 570 -12.87 11.23 23.68
C GLN A 570 -13.45 10.59 24.95
N ILE A 571 -13.08 9.34 25.24
CA ILE A 571 -13.58 8.61 26.41
C ILE A 571 -12.41 8.18 27.29
N VAL A 572 -12.46 8.56 28.56
CA VAL A 572 -11.42 8.23 29.55
C VAL A 572 -12.01 7.65 30.83
N GLY A 573 -11.23 6.80 31.51
CA GLY A 573 -11.55 6.19 32.79
C GLY A 573 -11.29 4.68 32.80
N SER A 574 -11.24 4.08 33.98
CA SER A 574 -10.99 2.64 34.12
C SER A 574 -12.29 1.87 34.30
N ARG A 575 -12.42 0.76 33.58
CA ARG A 575 -13.57 -0.15 33.68
C ARG A 575 -13.23 -1.42 34.47
N SER A 576 -12.69 -1.29 35.67
CA SER A 576 -12.37 -2.48 36.47
C SER A 576 -12.87 -2.34 37.90
N SER A 577 -13.63 -3.35 38.37
CA SER A 577 -14.01 -3.46 39.77
C SER A 577 -12.99 -4.23 40.61
N SER A 578 -11.79 -4.52 40.08
CA SER A 578 -10.74 -5.26 40.79
C SER A 578 -10.06 -4.45 41.90
N GLY A 579 -10.75 -3.50 42.52
CA GLY A 579 -10.28 -2.76 43.70
C GLY A 579 -9.83 -3.71 44.83
N PRO A 580 -9.17 -3.22 45.90
CA PRO A 580 -8.49 -4.08 46.88
C PRO A 580 -9.39 -5.17 47.47
N TYR A 581 -9.32 -6.39 46.91
CA TYR A 581 -9.79 -7.74 47.32
C TYR A 581 -11.16 -7.98 48.00
N TYR A 582 -11.82 -6.96 48.52
CA TYR A 582 -12.88 -7.11 49.52
C TYR A 582 -14.01 -6.07 49.38
N TYR A 583 -13.94 -5.18 48.37
CA TYR A 583 -14.99 -4.18 48.12
C TYR A 583 -15.12 -3.76 46.66
N SER A 584 -16.34 -3.39 46.29
CA SER A 584 -16.73 -2.99 44.95
C SER A 584 -17.03 -1.50 44.89
N ASN A 585 -16.01 -0.68 44.62
CA ASN A 585 -16.21 0.74 44.34
C ASN A 585 -16.64 0.92 42.89
N PRO A 586 -17.62 1.80 42.62
CA PRO A 586 -17.91 2.19 41.25
C PRO A 586 -16.76 3.04 40.69
N THR A 587 -16.56 3.02 39.38
CA THR A 587 -15.55 3.86 38.71
C THR A 587 -16.23 5.02 37.96
N LEU A 588 -15.49 6.11 37.76
CA LEU A 588 -15.97 7.27 37.00
C LEU A 588 -15.35 7.24 35.60
N LEU A 589 -16.21 7.31 34.58
CA LEU A 589 -15.83 7.53 33.19
C LEU A 589 -16.21 8.95 32.77
N LYS A 590 -15.40 9.56 31.90
CA LYS A 590 -15.66 10.86 31.28
C LYS A 590 -15.66 10.73 29.76
N GLY A 591 -16.68 11.29 29.12
CA GLY A 591 -16.81 11.43 27.68
C GLY A 591 -16.78 12.91 27.33
N THR A 592 -15.76 13.34 26.58
CA THR A 592 -15.55 14.73 26.18
C THR A 592 -15.76 14.83 24.67
N PRO A 593 -16.85 15.47 24.22
CA PRO A 593 -17.03 15.72 22.80
C PRO A 593 -16.17 16.91 22.35
N THR A 594 -15.58 16.84 21.16
CA THR A 594 -14.78 17.93 20.56
C THR A 594 -15.65 18.92 19.76
N ARG A 595 -16.92 18.58 19.52
CA ARG A 595 -17.95 19.47 18.95
C ARG A 595 -19.27 19.34 19.70
N ASN A 596 -20.26 20.16 19.38
CA ASN A 596 -21.57 20.10 20.03
C ASN A 596 -22.24 18.72 19.84
N GLY A 597 -22.79 18.21 20.94
CA GLY A 597 -23.54 16.96 20.95
C GLY A 597 -23.69 16.42 22.39
N ASP A 598 -24.70 15.59 22.57
CA ASP A 598 -24.99 14.90 23.82
C ASP A 598 -24.32 13.54 23.86
N VAL A 599 -23.59 13.26 24.95
CA VAL A 599 -23.01 11.94 25.22
C VAL A 599 -24.03 11.07 25.94
N LEU A 600 -24.30 9.89 25.39
CA LEU A 600 -25.23 8.90 25.93
C LEU A 600 -24.51 7.57 26.20
N TRP A 601 -24.66 7.04 27.41
CA TRP A 601 -24.04 5.81 27.89
C TRP A 601 -25.08 4.72 28.09
N THR A 602 -24.92 3.57 27.44
CA THR A 602 -25.88 2.46 27.50
C THR A 602 -25.14 1.15 27.65
N TYR A 603 -25.38 0.38 28.73
CA TYR A 603 -24.84 -0.97 28.78
C TYR A 603 -25.47 -1.84 27.70
N GLU A 604 -24.67 -2.72 27.10
CA GLU A 604 -25.16 -3.64 26.10
C GLU A 604 -26.32 -4.50 26.65
N GLY A 605 -27.45 -4.52 25.92
CA GLY A 605 -28.68 -5.21 26.32
C GLY A 605 -29.69 -4.34 27.09
N ASP A 606 -29.33 -3.13 27.52
CA ASP A 606 -30.29 -2.19 28.10
C ASP A 606 -31.09 -1.47 27.00
N SER A 607 -32.34 -1.14 27.31
CA SER A 607 -33.25 -0.42 26.39
C SER A 607 -33.16 1.11 26.51
N SER A 608 -32.42 1.62 27.51
CA SER A 608 -32.27 3.04 27.79
C SER A 608 -30.89 3.34 28.36
N GLY A 609 -30.29 4.46 27.95
CA GLY A 609 -29.01 4.94 28.46
C GLY A 609 -29.12 6.13 29.42
N VAL A 610 -27.99 6.54 29.98
CA VAL A 610 -27.82 7.74 30.80
C VAL A 610 -27.12 8.81 29.96
N ALA A 611 -27.68 10.01 29.88
CA ALA A 611 -27.06 11.14 29.18
C ALA A 611 -26.17 11.96 30.13
N GLY A 612 -25.05 12.46 29.61
CA GLY A 612 -24.14 13.36 30.30
C GLY A 612 -22.67 13.06 30.01
N GLN A 613 -21.77 14.02 30.27
CA GLN A 613 -20.33 13.84 30.06
C GLN A 613 -19.67 12.87 31.04
N TYR A 614 -20.35 12.51 32.13
CA TYR A 614 -19.80 11.66 33.18
C TYR A 614 -20.73 10.49 33.44
N PHE A 615 -20.13 9.32 33.64
CA PHE A 615 -20.86 8.08 33.88
C PHE A 615 -20.23 7.31 35.04
N ILE A 616 -21.07 6.81 35.94
CA ILE A 616 -20.62 5.98 37.06
C ILE A 616 -20.79 4.52 36.67
N ASP A 617 -19.68 3.85 36.35
CA ASP A 617 -19.67 2.46 35.94
C ASP A 617 -19.76 1.53 37.16
N ILE A 618 -20.76 0.65 37.13
CA ILE A 618 -21.10 -0.31 38.19
C ILE A 618 -21.20 -1.76 37.67
N GLU A 619 -21.12 -1.94 36.36
CA GLU A 619 -21.19 -3.23 35.68
C GLU A 619 -20.04 -3.34 34.65
N PRO A 620 -18.78 -3.30 35.12
CA PRO A 620 -17.61 -3.35 34.23
C PRO A 620 -17.52 -4.67 33.45
N GLU A 621 -18.25 -5.71 33.84
CA GLU A 621 -18.31 -6.98 33.12
C GLU A 621 -19.14 -6.94 31.82
N ARG A 622 -19.95 -5.89 31.63
CA ARG A 622 -20.77 -5.70 30.41
C ARG A 622 -20.11 -4.70 29.47
N PRO A 623 -20.17 -4.91 28.14
CA PRO A 623 -19.79 -3.86 27.20
C PRO A 623 -20.63 -2.60 27.42
N LEU A 624 -20.01 -1.43 27.29
CA LEU A 624 -20.66 -0.14 27.47
C LEU A 624 -20.64 0.63 26.15
N ILE A 625 -21.82 0.84 25.58
CA ILE A 625 -22.01 1.59 24.33
C ILE A 625 -22.09 3.07 24.67
N VAL A 626 -21.21 3.87 24.09
CA VAL A 626 -21.15 5.31 24.26
C VAL A 626 -21.39 5.98 22.91
N THR A 627 -22.43 6.80 22.83
CA THR A 627 -22.76 7.51 21.60
C THR A 627 -22.71 9.01 21.79
N LEU A 628 -22.19 9.73 20.80
CA LEU A 628 -22.35 11.17 20.65
C LEU A 628 -23.51 11.42 19.68
N GLN A 629 -24.48 12.24 20.06
CA GLN A 629 -25.64 12.56 19.23
C GLN A 629 -25.85 14.07 19.15
N ASP A 630 -26.26 14.58 17.99
CA ASP A 630 -26.70 15.97 17.84
C ASP A 630 -28.13 16.00 17.29
N GLN A 631 -29.04 16.62 18.06
CA GLN A 631 -30.48 16.66 17.77
C GLN A 631 -31.10 15.29 17.43
N GLY A 632 -30.60 14.20 18.03
CA GLY A 632 -31.05 12.83 17.79
C GLY A 632 -30.39 12.11 16.61
N THR A 633 -29.51 12.79 15.87
CA THR A 633 -28.65 12.17 14.85
C THR A 633 -27.40 11.60 15.51
N LEU A 634 -27.11 10.32 15.25
CA LEU A 634 -25.88 9.67 15.73
C LEU A 634 -24.66 10.27 15.01
N ILE A 635 -23.73 10.85 15.77
CA ILE A 635 -22.44 11.33 15.27
C ILE A 635 -21.38 10.22 15.36
N GLU A 636 -21.24 9.64 16.54
CA GLU A 636 -20.20 8.63 16.81
C GLU A 636 -20.73 7.60 17.79
N LYS A 637 -20.29 6.35 17.63
CA LYS A 637 -20.55 5.24 18.56
C LYS A 637 -19.24 4.55 18.87
N ARG A 638 -18.96 4.35 20.16
CA ARG A 638 -17.85 3.56 20.70
C ARG A 638 -18.39 2.46 21.59
N ILE A 639 -17.80 1.28 21.54
CA ILE A 639 -18.16 0.19 22.45
C ILE A 639 -16.97 -0.04 23.38
N LEU A 640 -17.07 0.45 24.61
CA LEU A 640 -16.04 0.15 25.62
C LEU A 640 -16.15 -1.33 25.97
N ARG A 641 -15.02 -2.03 25.86
CA ARG A 641 -14.94 -3.44 26.23
C ARG A 641 -15.20 -3.62 27.73
N PRO A 642 -15.63 -4.81 28.18
CA PRO A 642 -15.60 -5.15 29.60
C PRO A 642 -14.21 -4.92 30.19
N GLY A 643 -14.14 -4.80 31.51
CA GLY A 643 -12.88 -4.67 32.23
C GLY A 643 -11.87 -5.74 31.82
N ASN A 644 -10.82 -5.28 31.14
CA ASN A 644 -9.82 -6.13 30.52
C ASN A 644 -8.60 -6.32 31.43
N ILE A 645 -8.37 -5.45 32.42
CA ILE A 645 -7.21 -5.54 33.33
C ILE A 645 -7.68 -5.77 34.77
N THR A 646 -7.16 -6.83 35.38
CA THR A 646 -7.47 -7.25 36.74
C THR A 646 -6.20 -7.73 37.43
N GLY A 647 -6.04 -7.45 38.72
CA GLY A 647 -4.94 -8.03 39.49
C GLY A 647 -5.15 -8.11 40.99
N LEU A 648 -4.13 -8.68 41.64
CA LEU A 648 -4.09 -9.11 43.03
C LEU A 648 -2.76 -8.63 43.67
N PHE A 649 -2.86 -7.82 44.72
CA PHE A 649 -1.79 -7.48 45.67
C PHE A 649 -1.88 -8.17 47.06
N ASN A 650 -1.06 -9.19 47.35
CA ASN A 650 -1.05 -9.81 48.70
C ASN A 650 0.08 -9.26 49.60
N LEU A 651 -0.07 -9.37 50.92
CA LEU A 651 0.95 -8.98 51.91
C LEU A 651 2.13 -9.96 52.04
N ALA A 652 2.15 -11.04 51.25
CA ALA A 652 3.11 -12.14 51.34
C ALA A 652 3.91 -12.30 50.03
N ASP A 653 4.22 -11.19 49.38
CA ASP A 653 5.06 -11.07 48.17
C ASP A 653 4.57 -11.80 46.90
N ARG A 654 3.32 -12.31 46.87
CA ARG A 654 2.74 -12.92 45.66
C ARG A 654 1.80 -11.94 44.97
N HIS A 655 2.38 -11.07 44.15
CA HIS A 655 1.62 -10.24 43.23
C HIS A 655 1.26 -11.04 41.98
N SER A 656 0.05 -10.83 41.47
CA SER A 656 -0.34 -11.37 40.17
C SER A 656 -1.34 -10.45 39.49
N GLY A 657 -1.40 -10.52 38.17
CA GLY A 657 -2.41 -9.83 37.39
C GLY A 657 -2.62 -10.53 36.06
N CYS A 658 -3.65 -10.09 35.37
CA CYS A 658 -3.97 -10.58 34.05
C CYS A 658 -4.64 -9.51 33.20
N ILE A 659 -4.46 -9.63 31.89
CA ILE A 659 -5.11 -8.82 30.88
C ILE A 659 -5.82 -9.75 29.90
N THR A 660 -7.11 -9.48 29.68
CA THR A 660 -7.91 -10.12 28.63
C THR A 660 -7.66 -9.37 27.32
N LYS A 661 -7.21 -10.09 26.29
CA LYS A 661 -6.96 -9.55 24.95
C LYS A 661 -8.24 -9.50 24.13
N ASP A 662 -8.19 -8.81 22.99
CA ASP A 662 -9.35 -8.63 22.09
C ASP A 662 -9.84 -9.95 21.49
N ASP A 663 -8.95 -10.91 21.28
CA ASP A 663 -9.27 -12.27 20.82
C ASP A 663 -9.90 -13.16 21.92
N GLY A 664 -9.96 -12.67 23.17
CA GLY A 664 -10.47 -13.39 24.32
C GLY A 664 -9.46 -14.36 24.97
N SER A 665 -8.19 -14.36 24.56
CA SER A 665 -7.11 -14.99 25.32
C SER A 665 -6.70 -14.12 26.52
N VAL A 666 -6.01 -14.71 27.50
CA VAL A 666 -5.62 -14.01 28.72
C VAL A 666 -4.11 -14.07 28.90
N PHE A 667 -3.47 -12.90 28.95
CA PHE A 667 -2.08 -12.77 29.39
C PHE A 667 -2.05 -12.61 30.90
N GLY A 668 -1.13 -13.27 31.60
CA GLY A 668 -0.99 -13.13 33.04
C GLY A 668 0.46 -13.04 33.48
N TRP A 669 0.67 -12.38 34.60
CA TRP A 669 1.97 -12.24 35.26
C TRP A 669 1.82 -12.59 36.73
N SER A 670 2.81 -13.30 37.27
CA SER A 670 2.85 -13.74 38.66
C SER A 670 4.19 -14.41 38.94
N GLU A 671 4.71 -14.25 40.16
CA GLU A 671 5.81 -15.07 40.68
C GLU A 671 5.36 -16.47 41.10
N ASN A 672 4.07 -16.65 41.35
CA ASN A 672 3.45 -17.94 41.64
C ASN A 672 2.81 -18.51 40.38
N ALA A 673 3.35 -19.61 39.86
CA ALA A 673 2.86 -20.29 38.65
C ALA A 673 1.39 -20.71 38.74
N GLU A 674 0.88 -21.05 39.93
CA GLU A 674 -0.54 -21.42 40.11
C GLU A 674 -1.50 -20.26 39.82
N MET A 675 -1.03 -19.02 39.93
CA MET A 675 -1.83 -17.81 39.71
C MET A 675 -1.82 -17.35 38.25
N LEU A 676 -1.01 -17.97 37.38
CA LEU A 676 -1.01 -17.69 35.95
C LEU A 676 -2.26 -18.30 35.30
N PRO A 677 -2.88 -17.62 34.32
CA PRO A 677 -4.01 -18.16 33.58
C PRO A 677 -3.59 -19.44 32.84
N PRO A 678 -4.50 -20.43 32.65
CA PRO A 678 -4.23 -21.58 31.82
C PRO A 678 -3.85 -21.17 30.38
N VAL A 679 -2.84 -21.84 29.80
CA VAL A 679 -2.28 -21.48 28.48
C VAL A 679 -3.31 -21.58 27.34
N ASP A 680 -4.32 -22.44 27.51
CA ASP A 680 -5.41 -22.68 26.56
C ASP A 680 -6.70 -21.89 26.87
N LEU A 681 -6.66 -21.00 27.87
CA LEU A 681 -7.82 -20.18 28.23
C LEU A 681 -8.10 -19.13 27.14
N THR A 682 -9.22 -19.34 26.46
CA THR A 682 -9.69 -18.53 25.31
C THR A 682 -11.14 -18.10 25.52
N ASN A 683 -11.68 -17.24 24.63
CA ASN A 683 -13.06 -16.74 24.69
C ASN A 683 -13.44 -16.11 26.04
N VAL A 684 -12.50 -15.51 26.75
CA VAL A 684 -12.76 -14.80 28.00
C VAL A 684 -13.41 -13.46 27.70
N ASN A 685 -14.41 -13.11 28.51
CA ASN A 685 -15.11 -11.84 28.46
C ASN A 685 -14.71 -10.93 29.64
N TYR A 686 -14.60 -11.50 30.83
CA TYR A 686 -14.28 -10.75 32.05
C TYR A 686 -13.61 -11.65 33.08
N VAL A 687 -12.64 -11.10 33.84
CA VAL A 687 -11.95 -11.82 34.92
C VAL A 687 -12.21 -11.15 36.26
N MET A 688 -12.74 -11.92 37.20
CA MET A 688 -12.88 -11.50 38.60
C MET A 688 -11.72 -12.05 39.44
N ALA A 689 -11.09 -11.16 40.18
CA ALA A 689 -10.04 -11.46 41.13
C ALA A 689 -10.65 -11.88 42.48
N GLY A 690 -10.14 -12.97 43.07
CA GLY A 690 -10.42 -13.40 44.45
C GLY A 690 -9.15 -13.48 45.29
N GLY A 691 -9.27 -13.81 46.58
CA GLY A 691 -8.16 -13.80 47.54
C GLY A 691 -6.82 -14.38 47.05
N LEU A 692 -6.84 -15.63 46.57
CA LEU A 692 -5.68 -16.32 45.98
C LEU A 692 -6.10 -17.14 44.75
N ALA A 693 -7.09 -16.65 44.01
CA ALA A 693 -7.61 -17.31 42.82
C ALA A 693 -8.31 -16.31 41.91
N TYR A 694 -8.53 -16.69 40.66
CA TYR A 694 -9.30 -15.93 39.68
C TYR A 694 -10.43 -16.77 39.12
N ALA A 695 -11.47 -16.10 38.63
CA ALA A 695 -12.54 -16.72 37.88
C ALA A 695 -12.86 -15.88 36.64
N ALA A 696 -12.76 -16.49 35.47
CA ALA A 696 -13.09 -15.91 34.18
C ALA A 696 -14.50 -16.30 33.75
N ILE A 697 -15.30 -15.31 33.35
CA ILE A 697 -16.54 -15.50 32.60
C ILE A 697 -16.16 -15.57 31.12
N LYS A 698 -16.55 -16.65 30.45
CA LYS A 698 -16.36 -16.80 29.00
C LYS A 698 -17.53 -16.18 28.24
N ARG A 699 -17.29 -15.84 26.96
CA ARG A 699 -18.31 -15.28 26.03
C ARG A 699 -19.52 -16.20 25.84
N ASP A 700 -19.35 -17.51 26.04
CA ASP A 700 -20.45 -18.50 26.02
C ASP A 700 -21.22 -18.62 27.35
N GLY A 701 -20.87 -17.80 28.36
CA GLY A 701 -21.47 -17.79 29.68
C GLY A 701 -21.03 -18.94 30.60
N THR A 702 -19.99 -19.70 30.24
CA THR A 702 -19.33 -20.66 31.14
C THR A 702 -18.25 -19.99 31.99
N VAL A 703 -17.72 -20.69 32.99
CA VAL A 703 -16.73 -20.16 33.93
C VAL A 703 -15.54 -21.09 34.06
N ASN A 704 -14.34 -20.51 33.99
CA ASN A 704 -13.08 -21.15 34.35
C ASN A 704 -12.50 -20.47 35.60
N ALA A 705 -11.85 -21.23 36.48
CA ALA A 705 -11.11 -20.68 37.61
C ALA A 705 -9.70 -21.27 37.66
N TRP A 706 -8.77 -20.51 38.23
CA TRP A 706 -7.37 -20.90 38.46
C TRP A 706 -6.82 -20.23 39.72
N GLY A 707 -5.65 -20.62 40.17
CA GLY A 707 -5.09 -20.24 41.47
C GLY A 707 -5.21 -21.35 42.52
N ALA A 708 -5.09 -20.97 43.79
CA ALA A 708 -5.09 -21.93 44.89
C ALA A 708 -6.44 -22.65 45.01
N ALA A 709 -6.41 -23.99 44.98
CA ALA A 709 -7.61 -24.83 44.98
C ALA A 709 -8.51 -24.59 46.21
N GLU A 710 -7.92 -24.40 47.40
CA GLU A 710 -8.64 -24.10 48.64
C GLU A 710 -9.37 -22.74 48.64
N PHE A 711 -8.94 -21.84 47.75
CA PHE A 711 -9.48 -20.49 47.59
C PHE A 711 -10.42 -20.37 46.38
N GLY A 712 -10.88 -21.49 45.83
CA GLY A 712 -11.80 -21.52 44.69
C GLY A 712 -11.12 -21.50 43.32
N GLY A 713 -9.80 -21.66 43.27
CA GLY A 713 -9.04 -21.82 42.02
C GLY A 713 -9.31 -23.12 41.27
N THR A 714 -10.10 -24.03 41.85
CA THR A 714 -10.60 -25.23 41.17
C THR A 714 -12.10 -25.32 41.35
N ILE A 715 -12.82 -25.54 40.24
CA ILE A 715 -14.27 -25.72 40.24
C ILE A 715 -14.60 -27.22 40.23
N PRO A 716 -15.28 -27.75 41.26
CA PRO A 716 -15.70 -29.16 41.26
C PRO A 716 -16.63 -29.49 40.08
N PRO A 717 -16.57 -30.69 39.47
CA PRO A 717 -17.37 -31.03 38.28
C PRO A 717 -18.88 -30.80 38.44
N ILE A 718 -19.43 -31.10 39.62
CA ILE A 718 -20.86 -30.90 39.92
C ILE A 718 -21.27 -29.42 39.93
N ILE A 719 -20.35 -28.54 40.29
CA ILE A 719 -20.54 -27.08 40.25
C ILE A 719 -20.30 -26.57 38.84
N SER A 720 -19.26 -27.07 38.16
CA SER A 720 -18.94 -26.69 36.78
C SER A 720 -20.12 -26.96 35.84
N ALA A 721 -20.87 -28.04 36.04
CA ALA A 721 -22.10 -28.33 35.29
C ALA A 721 -23.21 -27.27 35.47
N GLN A 722 -23.21 -26.53 36.58
CA GLN A 722 -24.19 -25.48 36.90
C GLN A 722 -23.77 -24.08 36.43
N LEU A 723 -22.47 -23.87 36.17
CA LEU A 723 -21.90 -22.60 35.70
C LEU A 723 -22.15 -22.42 34.19
N ARG A 724 -23.41 -22.12 33.84
CA ARG A 724 -23.89 -21.84 32.49
C ARG A 724 -24.72 -20.56 32.49
N SER A 725 -24.59 -19.77 31.43
CA SER A 725 -25.24 -18.45 31.30
C SER A 725 -24.93 -17.54 32.48
N VAL A 726 -23.68 -17.58 32.96
CA VAL A 726 -23.17 -16.71 34.02
C VAL A 726 -22.94 -15.32 33.43
N LYS A 727 -23.46 -14.29 34.11
CA LYS A 727 -23.29 -12.88 33.70
C LYS A 727 -22.42 -12.06 34.64
N LYS A 728 -22.26 -12.48 35.90
CA LYS A 728 -21.44 -11.78 36.89
C LYS A 728 -20.87 -12.78 37.89
N ILE A 729 -19.68 -12.49 38.40
CA ILE A 729 -19.05 -13.22 39.51
C ILE A 729 -18.76 -12.22 40.62
N ALA A 730 -19.09 -12.59 41.86
CA ALA A 730 -18.60 -11.92 43.06
C ALA A 730 -17.59 -12.83 43.75
N ALA A 731 -16.56 -12.23 44.35
CA ALA A 731 -15.56 -12.94 45.13
C ALA A 731 -15.58 -12.45 46.59
N SER A 732 -15.20 -13.32 47.51
CA SER A 732 -14.76 -12.93 48.84
C SER A 732 -13.24 -12.98 48.91
N GLY A 733 -12.64 -12.08 49.67
CA GLY A 733 -11.18 -12.07 49.79
C GLY A 733 -10.60 -13.26 50.56
N GLY A 734 -11.44 -14.05 51.25
CA GLY A 734 -11.05 -15.27 51.93
C GLY A 734 -11.01 -16.52 51.03
N GLY A 735 -11.40 -16.42 49.76
CA GLY A 735 -11.29 -17.52 48.80
C GLY A 735 -12.58 -18.29 48.52
N ALA A 736 -13.70 -17.58 48.37
CA ALA A 736 -14.93 -18.13 47.82
C ALA A 736 -15.47 -17.24 46.71
N PHE A 737 -16.27 -17.81 45.81
CA PHE A 737 -16.88 -17.13 44.68
C PHE A 737 -18.36 -17.47 44.59
N VAL A 738 -19.13 -16.53 44.02
CA VAL A 738 -20.54 -16.68 43.71
C VAL A 738 -20.79 -16.18 42.30
N ALA A 739 -21.23 -17.08 41.41
CA ALA A 739 -21.70 -16.76 40.08
C ALA A 739 -23.19 -16.41 40.10
N LEU A 740 -23.53 -15.29 39.48
CA LEU A 740 -24.90 -14.88 39.18
C LEU A 740 -25.23 -15.26 37.73
N ARG A 741 -26.24 -16.10 37.57
CA ARG A 741 -26.73 -16.55 36.26
C ARG A 741 -27.76 -15.57 35.70
N ALA A 742 -27.97 -15.63 34.38
CA ALA A 742 -28.92 -14.77 33.67
C ALA A 742 -30.37 -14.91 34.20
N ASP A 743 -30.75 -16.10 34.66
CA ASP A 743 -32.06 -16.39 35.29
C ASP A 743 -32.22 -15.85 36.73
N GLY A 744 -31.18 -15.22 37.27
CA GLY A 744 -31.15 -14.69 38.64
C GLY A 744 -30.91 -15.75 39.72
N SER A 745 -30.47 -16.95 39.36
CA SER A 745 -30.00 -17.97 40.31
C SER A 745 -28.51 -17.80 40.63
N LEU A 746 -28.09 -18.35 41.77
CA LEU A 746 -26.72 -18.27 42.26
C LEU A 746 -26.07 -19.65 42.35
N VAL A 747 -24.78 -19.71 42.01
CA VAL A 747 -23.93 -20.89 42.18
C VAL A 747 -22.66 -20.46 42.93
N ALA A 748 -22.38 -21.09 44.07
CA ALA A 748 -21.22 -20.75 44.91
C ALA A 748 -20.18 -21.87 44.92
N TRP A 749 -18.89 -21.51 45.07
CA TRP A 749 -17.78 -22.45 45.25
C TRP A 749 -16.61 -21.84 46.01
N GLY A 750 -15.60 -22.66 46.29
CA GLY A 750 -14.44 -22.29 47.10
C GLY A 750 -14.66 -22.59 48.59
N ARG A 751 -14.06 -21.79 49.47
CA ARG A 751 -14.04 -22.04 50.91
C ARG A 751 -15.45 -21.96 51.52
N LYS A 752 -15.94 -23.09 52.02
CA LYS A 752 -17.29 -23.24 52.59
C LYS A 752 -17.59 -22.23 53.70
N GLU A 753 -16.68 -22.08 54.66
CA GLU A 753 -16.86 -21.18 55.81
C GLU A 753 -17.00 -19.71 55.39
N PHE A 754 -16.54 -19.34 54.19
CA PHE A 754 -16.56 -17.96 53.69
C PHE A 754 -17.64 -17.74 52.61
N GLY A 755 -18.70 -18.54 52.65
CA GLY A 755 -19.85 -18.40 51.77
C GLY A 755 -19.72 -19.11 50.42
N GLY A 756 -18.70 -19.97 50.25
CA GLY A 756 -18.58 -20.88 49.09
C GLY A 756 -19.68 -21.94 48.98
N VAL A 757 -20.61 -21.98 49.93
CA VAL A 757 -21.84 -22.78 49.89
C VAL A 757 -23.02 -21.91 50.33
N ILE A 758 -24.10 -21.92 49.55
CA ILE A 758 -25.35 -21.21 49.89
C ILE A 758 -26.12 -22.02 50.94
N PRO A 759 -26.47 -21.44 52.11
CA PRO A 759 -27.21 -22.16 53.15
C PRO A 759 -28.61 -22.60 52.69
N THR A 760 -29.01 -23.82 53.07
CA THR A 760 -30.31 -24.40 52.69
C THR A 760 -31.50 -23.61 53.22
N ALA A 761 -31.35 -22.90 54.35
CA ALA A 761 -32.42 -22.09 54.95
C ALA A 761 -32.82 -20.88 54.09
N ILE A 762 -31.92 -20.37 53.25
CA ILE A 762 -32.18 -19.21 52.37
C ILE A 762 -32.16 -19.58 50.87
N SER A 763 -31.66 -20.76 50.49
CA SER A 763 -31.43 -21.13 49.10
C SER A 763 -32.70 -21.13 48.23
N SER A 764 -33.87 -21.46 48.79
CA SER A 764 -35.15 -21.43 48.06
C SER A 764 -35.66 -20.00 47.82
N GLN A 765 -35.23 -19.04 48.64
CA GLN A 765 -35.65 -17.64 48.59
C GLN A 765 -34.78 -16.81 47.65
N LEU A 766 -33.52 -17.21 47.44
CA LEU A 766 -32.58 -16.60 46.51
C LEU A 766 -32.97 -16.92 45.05
N ARG A 767 -33.97 -16.19 44.55
CA ARG A 767 -34.45 -16.22 43.16
C ARG A 767 -34.49 -14.79 42.63
N GLN A 768 -34.29 -14.63 41.32
CA GLN A 768 -34.30 -13.30 40.68
C GLN A 768 -33.29 -12.33 41.32
N VAL A 769 -32.10 -12.83 41.67
CA VAL A 769 -31.02 -12.03 42.23
C VAL A 769 -30.51 -11.06 41.16
N LYS A 770 -30.35 -9.78 41.53
CA LYS A 770 -29.83 -8.72 40.66
C LYS A 770 -28.37 -8.42 40.91
N GLN A 771 -27.93 -8.48 42.16
CA GLN A 771 -26.57 -8.12 42.55
C GLN A 771 -26.08 -9.04 43.67
N VAL A 772 -24.79 -9.36 43.66
CA VAL A 772 -24.09 -10.02 44.77
C VAL A 772 -22.80 -9.24 45.03
N VAL A 773 -22.49 -8.99 46.29
CA VAL A 773 -21.23 -8.39 46.75
C VAL A 773 -20.62 -9.26 47.84
N GLY A 774 -19.29 -9.28 47.93
CA GLY A 774 -18.54 -10.03 48.93
C GLY A 774 -17.73 -9.12 49.84
N THR A 775 -17.48 -9.59 51.04
CA THR A 775 -16.52 -9.04 52.01
C THR A 775 -15.31 -9.98 52.05
N THR A 776 -14.48 -9.94 53.09
CA THR A 776 -13.44 -10.96 53.27
C THR A 776 -14.04 -12.35 53.52
N THR A 777 -15.17 -12.49 54.23
CA THR A 777 -15.67 -13.82 54.67
C THR A 777 -17.18 -14.04 54.49
N ASP A 778 -17.91 -13.04 54.00
CA ASP A 778 -19.36 -13.10 53.80
C ASP A 778 -19.78 -12.57 52.43
N PHE A 779 -20.94 -13.01 51.95
CA PHE A 779 -21.64 -12.47 50.78
C PHE A 779 -22.98 -11.85 51.17
N SER A 780 -23.43 -10.88 50.37
CA SER A 780 -24.80 -10.37 50.39
C SER A 780 -25.38 -10.32 48.98
N ALA A 781 -26.60 -10.84 48.82
CA ALA A 781 -27.36 -10.83 47.58
C ALA A 781 -28.58 -9.92 47.67
N LEU A 782 -28.78 -9.12 46.63
CA LEU A 782 -29.95 -8.26 46.42
C LEU A 782 -30.88 -8.88 45.39
N LEU A 783 -32.14 -9.06 45.76
CA LEU A 783 -33.18 -9.58 44.88
C LEU A 783 -33.86 -8.46 44.09
N SER A 784 -34.50 -8.85 42.99
CA SER A 784 -35.26 -7.94 42.13
C SER A 784 -36.37 -7.17 42.84
N ASP A 785 -36.93 -7.73 43.92
CA ASP A 785 -37.98 -7.17 44.75
C ASP A 785 -37.45 -6.29 45.90
N GLY A 786 -36.12 -6.08 45.98
CA GLY A 786 -35.48 -5.23 46.98
C GLY A 786 -35.21 -5.91 48.33
N ARG A 787 -35.44 -7.23 48.47
CA ARG A 787 -34.98 -7.99 49.65
C ARG A 787 -33.48 -8.29 49.57
N VAL A 788 -32.85 -8.39 50.74
CA VAL A 788 -31.41 -8.65 50.86
C VAL A 788 -31.16 -9.84 51.78
N PHE A 789 -30.27 -10.72 51.35
CA PHE A 789 -29.85 -11.89 52.14
C PHE A 789 -28.34 -11.93 52.26
N SER A 790 -27.83 -12.21 53.46
CA SER A 790 -26.40 -12.36 53.72
C SER A 790 -26.08 -13.77 54.22
N TRP A 791 -24.91 -14.30 53.88
CA TRP A 791 -24.41 -15.60 54.35
C TRP A 791 -22.88 -15.64 54.34
N GLY A 792 -22.30 -16.56 55.09
CA GLY A 792 -20.85 -16.71 55.25
C GLY A 792 -20.48 -16.99 56.71
N GLU A 793 -19.28 -16.59 57.11
CA GLU A 793 -18.76 -16.79 58.46
C GLU A 793 -19.66 -16.13 59.52
N THR A 794 -20.12 -14.90 59.26
CA THR A 794 -20.97 -14.14 60.19
C THR A 794 -22.39 -14.69 60.25
N TRP A 795 -22.89 -15.23 59.13
CA TRP A 795 -24.24 -15.78 59.01
C TRP A 795 -24.23 -17.18 58.39
N PRO A 796 -23.79 -18.22 59.13
CA PRO A 796 -23.61 -19.57 58.58
C PRO A 796 -24.93 -20.24 58.16
N GLN A 797 -26.05 -19.82 58.73
CA GLN A 797 -27.40 -20.27 58.34
C GLN A 797 -28.07 -19.35 57.30
N GLY A 798 -27.41 -18.26 56.92
CA GLY A 798 -28.01 -17.20 56.12
C GLY A 798 -28.98 -16.33 56.93
N LEU A 799 -29.11 -15.06 56.55
CA LEU A 799 -29.98 -14.10 57.21
C LEU A 799 -30.67 -13.19 56.18
N ASN A 800 -31.98 -12.99 56.32
CA ASN A 800 -32.71 -11.93 55.63
C ASN A 800 -32.50 -10.60 56.36
N ILE A 801 -31.88 -9.62 55.70
CA ILE A 801 -31.58 -8.31 56.26
C ILE A 801 -32.80 -7.40 56.07
N THR A 802 -33.81 -7.59 56.90
CA THR A 802 -35.11 -6.89 56.78
C THR A 802 -35.00 -5.36 56.81
N ALA A 803 -34.01 -4.80 57.52
CA ALA A 803 -33.74 -3.36 57.54
C ALA A 803 -33.36 -2.80 56.15
N ALA A 804 -32.82 -3.64 55.27
CA ALA A 804 -32.44 -3.29 53.91
C ALA A 804 -33.55 -3.52 52.86
N ASN A 805 -34.76 -3.91 53.28
CA ASN A 805 -35.89 -4.04 52.35
C ASN A 805 -36.13 -2.75 51.55
N GLY A 806 -36.27 -2.89 50.24
CA GLY A 806 -36.30 -1.76 49.30
C GLY A 806 -34.91 -1.30 48.86
N ALA A 807 -33.87 -2.12 49.04
CA ALA A 807 -32.55 -1.88 48.51
C ALA A 807 -32.57 -1.87 46.97
N VAL A 808 -31.73 -1.02 46.38
CA VAL A 808 -31.48 -0.94 44.92
C VAL A 808 -30.02 -1.20 44.58
N ARG A 809 -29.12 -1.04 45.54
CA ARG A 809 -27.69 -1.31 45.37
C ARG A 809 -27.05 -1.72 46.69
N LEU A 810 -26.10 -2.64 46.61
CA LEU A 810 -25.23 -3.06 47.69
C LEU A 810 -23.80 -2.54 47.46
N SER A 811 -23.14 -2.21 48.56
CA SER A 811 -21.70 -1.99 48.67
C SER A 811 -21.17 -2.80 49.85
N ALA A 812 -19.89 -3.18 49.79
CA ALA A 812 -19.23 -3.95 50.84
C ALA A 812 -17.87 -3.33 51.18
N ASN A 813 -17.36 -3.65 52.36
CA ASN A 813 -15.94 -3.53 52.73
C ASN A 813 -15.44 -4.85 53.30
N ASN A 814 -14.28 -4.89 53.98
CA ASN A 814 -13.70 -6.14 54.44
C ASN A 814 -14.64 -6.93 55.37
N ARG A 815 -15.52 -6.28 56.14
CA ARG A 815 -16.36 -6.96 57.17
C ARG A 815 -17.75 -6.35 57.38
N ALA A 816 -18.18 -5.43 56.52
CA ALA A 816 -19.48 -4.80 56.61
C ALA A 816 -20.09 -4.58 55.22
N PHE A 817 -21.40 -4.41 55.20
CA PHE A 817 -22.17 -4.11 54.01
C PHE A 817 -22.98 -2.83 54.23
N ALA A 818 -23.28 -2.15 53.13
CA ALA A 818 -24.21 -1.04 53.09
C ALA A 818 -25.18 -1.22 51.90
N ALA A 819 -26.42 -0.81 52.07
CA ALA A 819 -27.41 -0.78 51.00
C ALA A 819 -27.93 0.63 50.78
N LEU A 820 -27.95 1.05 49.52
CA LEU A 820 -28.72 2.20 49.06
C LEU A 820 -30.14 1.72 48.75
N LYS A 821 -31.13 2.42 49.28
CA LYS A 821 -32.55 2.11 49.13
C LYS A 821 -33.23 2.95 48.04
N THR A 822 -34.40 2.52 47.59
CA THR A 822 -35.25 3.25 46.63
C THR A 822 -35.61 4.67 47.10
N ASP A 823 -35.74 4.88 48.42
CA ASP A 823 -35.97 6.17 49.05
C ASP A 823 -34.69 7.03 49.21
N ARG A 824 -33.58 6.61 48.58
CA ARG A 824 -32.25 7.23 48.62
C ARG A 824 -31.64 7.35 50.03
N ARG A 825 -32.08 6.52 50.97
CA ARG A 825 -31.44 6.35 52.29
C ARG A 825 -30.46 5.19 52.28
N VAL A 826 -29.60 5.18 53.29
CA VAL A 826 -28.57 4.15 53.48
C VAL A 826 -28.83 3.37 54.77
N VAL A 827 -28.65 2.05 54.69
CA VAL A 827 -28.55 1.17 55.87
C VAL A 827 -27.24 0.40 55.80
N ALA A 828 -26.66 0.06 56.94
CA ALA A 828 -25.46 -0.77 57.02
C ALA A 828 -25.65 -1.90 58.04
N TRP A 829 -24.92 -2.99 57.84
CA TRP A 829 -24.88 -4.15 58.74
C TRP A 829 -23.52 -4.86 58.68
N GLY A 830 -23.25 -5.72 59.65
CA GLY A 830 -21.97 -6.42 59.79
C GLY A 830 -21.12 -5.86 60.93
N SER A 831 -19.80 -5.84 60.77
CA SER A 831 -18.88 -5.39 61.82
C SER A 831 -19.04 -3.89 62.12
N LYS A 832 -19.35 -3.56 63.38
CA LYS A 832 -19.42 -2.18 63.88
C LYS A 832 -18.14 -1.38 63.61
N GLU A 833 -16.98 -2.00 63.88
CA GLU A 833 -15.66 -1.40 63.68
C GLU A 833 -15.34 -1.11 62.20
N HIS A 834 -16.12 -1.66 61.27
CA HIS A 834 -15.99 -1.44 59.83
C HIS A 834 -17.18 -0.64 59.25
N GLY A 835 -17.96 0.05 60.09
CA GLY A 835 -19.09 0.85 59.62
C GLY A 835 -20.37 0.06 59.32
N GLY A 836 -20.47 -1.19 59.80
CA GLY A 836 -21.70 -1.98 59.79
C GLY A 836 -22.80 -1.44 60.72
N GLU A 837 -22.51 -0.42 61.52
CA GLU A 837 -23.49 0.35 62.28
C GLU A 837 -23.33 1.84 61.91
N ILE A 838 -24.42 2.49 61.50
CA ILE A 838 -24.40 3.93 61.17
C ILE A 838 -24.71 4.73 62.44
N PRO A 839 -23.81 5.60 62.92
CA PRO A 839 -24.09 6.46 64.06
C PRO A 839 -25.34 7.32 63.86
N ALA A 840 -26.19 7.47 64.88
CA ALA A 840 -27.49 8.16 64.76
C ALA A 840 -27.39 9.61 64.23
N VAL A 841 -26.29 10.31 64.53
CA VAL A 841 -26.03 11.67 64.03
C VAL A 841 -25.77 11.68 62.52
N ILE A 842 -25.10 10.65 62.01
CA ILE A 842 -24.81 10.48 60.58
C ILE A 842 -26.04 9.95 59.85
N ALA A 843 -26.77 9.01 60.45
CA ALA A 843 -27.99 8.43 59.86
C ALA A 843 -29.03 9.49 59.45
N LYS A 844 -29.13 10.58 60.21
CA LYS A 844 -30.01 11.73 59.89
C LYS A 844 -29.58 12.52 58.65
N GLN A 845 -28.33 12.41 58.23
CA GLN A 845 -27.75 13.17 57.12
C GLN A 845 -27.64 12.34 55.83
N LEU A 846 -27.72 11.01 55.92
CA LEU A 846 -27.70 10.07 54.79
C LEU A 846 -29.05 10.01 54.06
N LEU A 847 -29.42 11.16 53.48
CA LEU A 847 -30.62 11.38 52.68
C LEU A 847 -30.20 11.78 51.27
N ASN A 848 -31.01 11.43 50.26
CA ASN A 848 -30.72 11.75 48.86
C ASN A 848 -29.34 11.25 48.39
N VAL A 849 -28.94 10.07 48.84
CA VAL A 849 -27.68 9.43 48.44
C VAL A 849 -27.81 8.89 47.01
N THR A 850 -26.75 9.04 46.21
CA THR A 850 -26.65 8.50 44.85
C THR A 850 -25.76 7.26 44.82
N HIS A 851 -24.62 7.29 45.53
CA HIS A 851 -23.58 6.25 45.48
C HIS A 851 -22.92 6.07 46.84
N ILE A 852 -22.45 4.85 47.10
CA ILE A 852 -21.70 4.47 48.30
C ILE A 852 -20.37 3.87 47.84
N SER A 853 -19.28 4.45 48.34
CA SER A 853 -17.92 3.95 48.15
C SER A 853 -17.37 3.47 49.50
N ALA A 854 -16.35 2.62 49.44
CA ALA A 854 -15.76 1.94 50.59
C ALA A 854 -14.23 2.03 50.57
N THR A 855 -13.65 2.04 51.76
CA THR A 855 -12.28 1.58 52.04
C THR A 855 -12.38 0.23 52.73
N SER A 856 -11.27 -0.33 53.25
CA SER A 856 -11.34 -1.62 53.95
C SER A 856 -12.21 -1.62 55.21
N ALA A 857 -12.40 -0.50 55.89
CA ALA A 857 -13.16 -0.44 57.16
C ALA A 857 -14.05 0.81 57.32
N ALA A 858 -14.33 1.53 56.23
CA ALA A 858 -15.22 2.67 56.26
C ALA A 858 -16.03 2.77 54.96
N PHE A 859 -17.06 3.60 55.00
CA PHE A 859 -17.90 3.93 53.85
C PHE A 859 -18.01 5.45 53.70
N THR A 860 -18.23 5.89 52.47
CA THR A 860 -18.60 7.26 52.12
C THR A 860 -19.83 7.25 51.22
N ALA A 861 -20.82 8.09 51.53
CA ALA A 861 -22.01 8.31 50.72
C ALA A 861 -21.93 9.65 50.01
N LEU A 862 -22.06 9.63 48.68
CA LEU A 862 -22.22 10.82 47.85
C LEU A 862 -23.70 11.14 47.67
N LYS A 863 -24.08 12.40 47.88
CA LYS A 863 -25.46 12.89 47.79
C LYS A 863 -25.72 13.59 46.46
N VAL A 864 -27.00 13.71 46.09
CA VAL A 864 -27.45 14.39 44.86
C VAL A 864 -26.99 15.84 44.78
N ASP A 865 -26.88 16.51 45.93
CA ASP A 865 -26.43 17.92 46.03
C ASP A 865 -24.90 18.08 45.88
N GLY A 866 -24.15 16.99 45.71
CA GLY A 866 -22.69 17.01 45.61
C GLY A 866 -21.98 17.08 46.97
N SER A 867 -22.69 16.87 48.08
CA SER A 867 -22.05 16.68 49.39
C SER A 867 -21.71 15.21 49.64
N ALA A 868 -20.65 14.95 50.41
CA ALA A 868 -20.22 13.60 50.76
C ALA A 868 -20.08 13.42 52.28
N ILE A 869 -20.49 12.26 52.79
CA ILE A 869 -20.50 11.94 54.23
C ILE A 869 -19.86 10.57 54.43
N ALA A 870 -18.85 10.49 55.31
CA ALA A 870 -18.18 9.25 55.67
C ALA A 870 -18.61 8.73 57.05
N TRP A 871 -18.53 7.41 57.23
CA TRP A 871 -18.69 6.73 58.52
C TRP A 871 -17.87 5.44 58.58
N GLY A 872 -17.69 4.89 59.78
CA GLY A 872 -16.89 3.69 60.04
C GLY A 872 -15.59 4.03 60.76
N ASN A 873 -14.54 3.24 60.54
CA ASN A 873 -13.28 3.43 61.25
C ASN A 873 -12.58 4.72 60.81
N SER A 874 -12.30 5.63 61.75
CA SER A 874 -11.67 6.92 61.43
C SER A 874 -10.27 6.78 60.83
N ARG A 875 -9.50 5.75 61.20
CA ARG A 875 -8.17 5.47 60.61
C ARG A 875 -8.26 5.10 59.13
N PHE A 876 -9.41 4.55 58.71
CA PHE A 876 -9.67 4.12 57.34
C PHE A 876 -10.52 5.15 56.57
N GLY A 877 -10.52 6.41 57.00
CA GLY A 877 -11.28 7.47 56.35
C GLY A 877 -12.76 7.55 56.75
N GLY A 878 -13.19 6.87 57.83
CA GLY A 878 -14.56 6.94 58.35
C GLY A 878 -14.98 8.30 58.94
N ALA A 879 -14.11 9.31 58.87
CA ALA A 879 -14.41 10.70 59.22
C ALA A 879 -13.85 11.62 58.12
N ALA A 880 -14.75 12.21 57.32
CA ALA A 880 -14.38 13.16 56.28
C ALA A 880 -13.91 14.51 56.87
N PRO A 881 -13.01 15.25 56.18
CA PRO A 881 -12.55 16.54 56.64
C PRO A 881 -13.62 17.61 56.40
N GLY A 882 -14.23 18.10 57.48
CA GLY A 882 -15.24 19.16 57.41
C GLY A 882 -16.47 18.75 56.58
N THR A 883 -17.13 19.73 55.96
CA THR A 883 -18.25 19.48 55.05
C THR A 883 -17.75 19.44 53.61
N LEU A 884 -17.76 18.26 52.99
CA LEU A 884 -17.42 18.10 51.58
C LEU A 884 -18.59 18.57 50.71
N GLN A 885 -18.30 19.37 49.69
CA GLN A 885 -19.26 19.96 48.75
C GLN A 885 -18.70 19.95 47.34
N ASN A 886 -19.56 20.11 46.33
CA ASN A 886 -19.21 20.07 44.90
C ASN A 886 -18.48 18.78 44.48
N VAL A 887 -18.68 17.69 45.21
CA VAL A 887 -18.12 16.38 44.91
C VAL A 887 -18.88 15.76 43.74
N GLN A 888 -18.12 15.21 42.80
CA GLN A 888 -18.63 14.48 41.64
C GLN A 888 -18.44 12.97 41.80
N HIS A 889 -17.31 12.55 42.37
CA HIS A 889 -16.99 11.15 42.58
C HIS A 889 -16.14 10.96 43.84
N VAL A 890 -16.28 9.80 44.49
CA VAL A 890 -15.44 9.40 45.62
C VAL A 890 -15.02 7.96 45.41
N THR A 891 -13.73 7.69 45.53
CA THR A 891 -13.20 6.32 45.54
C THR A 891 -12.25 6.14 46.73
N GLY A 892 -11.97 4.90 47.10
CA GLY A 892 -11.15 4.57 48.27
C GLY A 892 -10.05 3.56 47.96
N THR A 893 -8.89 3.78 48.57
CA THR A 893 -7.84 2.77 48.76
C THR A 893 -8.16 1.92 50.00
N THR A 894 -7.21 1.08 50.42
CA THR A 894 -7.31 0.28 51.65
C THR A 894 -7.69 1.14 52.86
N THR A 895 -7.11 2.33 53.04
CA THR A 895 -7.29 3.14 54.26
C THR A 895 -7.59 4.63 54.00
N ALA A 896 -7.61 5.09 52.75
CA ALA A 896 -7.88 6.49 52.42
C ALA A 896 -9.01 6.62 51.39
N PHE A 897 -9.75 7.72 51.46
CA PHE A 897 -10.68 8.15 50.42
C PHE A 897 -10.10 9.34 49.66
N CYS A 898 -10.46 9.44 48.37
CA CYS A 898 -10.21 10.62 47.55
C CYS A 898 -11.51 11.02 46.85
N ALA A 899 -11.91 12.27 47.03
CA ALA A 899 -13.05 12.89 46.38
C ALA A 899 -12.57 13.76 45.21
N LEU A 900 -13.10 13.50 44.03
CA LEU A 900 -13.00 14.36 42.85
C LEU A 900 -14.17 15.36 42.87
N LYS A 901 -13.84 16.65 42.85
CA LYS A 901 -14.83 17.72 42.72
C LYS A 901 -15.14 18.03 41.25
N LYS A 902 -16.28 18.70 41.02
CA LYS A 902 -16.76 19.11 39.69
C LYS A 902 -15.81 20.06 38.95
N ASP A 903 -14.92 20.75 39.66
CA ASP A 903 -13.90 21.65 39.11
C ASP A 903 -12.57 20.92 38.81
N GLY A 904 -12.53 19.60 38.95
CA GLY A 904 -11.32 18.79 38.74
C GLY A 904 -10.37 18.76 39.96
N SER A 905 -10.66 19.48 41.04
CA SER A 905 -9.82 19.46 42.24
C SER A 905 -10.09 18.24 43.14
N LEU A 906 -9.08 17.85 43.93
CA LEU A 906 -9.13 16.68 44.81
C LEU A 906 -9.20 17.05 46.29
N VAL A 907 -9.90 16.21 47.07
CA VAL A 907 -9.82 16.20 48.54
C VAL A 907 -9.64 14.76 48.99
N ALA A 908 -8.52 14.46 49.64
CA ALA A 908 -8.23 13.13 50.17
C ALA A 908 -8.15 13.15 51.70
N TRP A 909 -8.48 12.03 52.34
CA TRP A 909 -8.42 11.86 53.80
C TRP A 909 -8.30 10.39 54.19
N GLY A 910 -7.87 10.14 55.43
CA GLY A 910 -7.52 8.81 55.92
C GLY A 910 -6.03 8.72 56.25
N GLU A 911 -5.43 7.56 56.04
CA GLU A 911 -4.00 7.32 56.31
C GLU A 911 -3.11 8.03 55.27
N SER A 912 -2.16 8.84 55.74
CA SER A 912 -1.31 9.68 54.87
C SER A 912 -0.39 8.87 53.96
N GLY A 913 0.12 7.73 54.44
CA GLY A 913 0.99 6.84 53.67
C GLY A 913 0.28 6.04 52.59
N GLU A 914 -1.05 6.05 52.58
CA GLU A 914 -1.88 5.24 51.67
C GLU A 914 -2.80 6.09 50.78
N GLY A 915 -2.37 7.33 50.51
CA GLY A 915 -2.99 8.19 49.51
C GLY A 915 -3.77 9.39 50.06
N ALA A 916 -3.87 9.58 51.38
CA ALA A 916 -4.56 10.75 51.94
C ALA A 916 -3.80 12.08 51.75
N THR A 917 -2.52 12.04 51.38
CA THR A 917 -1.73 13.23 51.05
C THR A 917 -1.66 13.41 49.53
N ILE A 918 -2.35 14.41 49.00
CA ILE A 918 -2.37 14.73 47.56
C ILE A 918 -1.05 15.43 47.16
N PRO A 919 -0.39 15.02 46.05
CA PRO A 919 0.76 15.72 45.50
C PRO A 919 0.46 17.19 45.16
N GLN A 920 1.45 18.07 45.31
CA GLN A 920 1.32 19.46 44.84
C GLN A 920 1.37 19.54 43.32
N GLY A 921 0.67 20.52 42.75
CA GLY A 921 0.75 20.83 41.32
C GLY A 921 -0.05 19.90 40.41
N LEU A 922 -0.98 19.09 40.93
CA LEU A 922 -1.93 18.37 40.08
C LEU A 922 -2.84 19.37 39.35
N GLY A 923 -2.88 19.28 38.02
CA GLY A 923 -3.85 19.99 37.20
C GLY A 923 -5.28 19.47 37.39
N PRO A 924 -6.26 19.97 36.63
CA PRO A 924 -7.63 19.48 36.69
C PRO A 924 -7.69 17.98 36.39
N VAL A 925 -8.28 17.22 37.32
CA VAL A 925 -8.39 15.77 37.22
C VAL A 925 -9.66 15.39 36.46
N LEU A 926 -9.51 14.54 35.46
CA LEU A 926 -10.60 13.96 34.68
C LEU A 926 -11.25 12.78 35.38
N THR A 927 -10.42 11.83 35.84
CA THR A 927 -10.87 10.59 36.49
C THR A 927 -9.88 10.15 37.57
N LEU A 928 -10.35 9.34 38.51
CA LEU A 928 -9.56 8.74 39.58
C LEU A 928 -9.65 7.22 39.53
N SER A 929 -8.51 6.55 39.71
CA SER A 929 -8.44 5.12 40.02
C SER A 929 -7.80 4.92 41.39
N ALA A 930 -8.18 3.83 42.06
CA ALA A 930 -7.65 3.48 43.39
C ALA A 930 -7.18 2.03 43.41
N SER A 931 -6.01 1.82 44.02
CA SER A 931 -5.34 0.55 44.22
C SER A 931 -5.04 0.33 45.71
N TYR A 932 -4.25 -0.70 46.04
CA TYR A 932 -3.76 -0.98 47.38
C TYR A 932 -2.93 0.21 47.90
N GLY A 933 -3.52 0.98 48.80
CA GLY A 933 -2.93 2.18 49.40
C GLY A 933 -2.42 3.24 48.41
N SER A 934 -2.86 3.23 47.15
CA SER A 934 -2.40 4.20 46.14
C SER A 934 -3.55 4.69 45.27
N PHE A 935 -3.55 5.97 44.94
CA PHE A 935 -4.45 6.56 43.95
C PHE A 935 -3.68 6.86 42.67
N SER A 936 -4.41 6.96 41.55
CA SER A 936 -3.94 7.61 40.34
C SER A 936 -4.99 8.60 39.83
N ALA A 937 -4.51 9.72 39.31
CA ALA A 937 -5.30 10.75 38.67
C ALA A 937 -4.89 10.86 37.21
N LEU A 938 -5.88 10.81 36.32
CA LEU A 938 -5.72 11.20 34.92
C LEU A 938 -6.09 12.67 34.80
N LEU A 939 -5.15 13.49 34.32
CA LEU A 939 -5.30 14.94 34.20
C LEU A 939 -5.84 15.36 32.82
N GLU A 940 -6.26 16.62 32.68
CA GLU A 940 -6.74 17.21 31.41
C GLU A 940 -5.70 17.23 30.29
N ASP A 941 -4.41 17.27 30.63
CA ASP A 941 -3.30 17.17 29.68
C ASP A 941 -2.91 15.72 29.36
N PHE A 942 -3.72 14.76 29.81
CA PHE A 942 -3.54 13.31 29.71
C PHE A 942 -2.37 12.72 30.50
N THR A 943 -1.69 13.53 31.30
CA THR A 943 -0.71 13.02 32.25
C THR A 943 -1.40 12.16 33.30
N VAL A 944 -0.76 11.04 33.66
CA VAL A 944 -1.22 10.21 34.78
C VAL A 944 -0.26 10.35 35.94
N VAL A 945 -0.79 10.75 37.10
CA VAL A 945 -0.01 10.87 38.33
C VAL A 945 -0.54 9.90 39.37
N SER A 946 0.32 9.03 39.90
CA SER A 946 0.00 8.12 41.00
C SER A 946 0.72 8.53 42.29
N TRP A 947 0.07 8.31 43.43
CA TRP A 947 0.60 8.60 44.77
C TRP A 947 0.06 7.64 45.84
N GLY A 948 0.70 7.62 47.01
CA GLY A 948 0.43 6.67 48.10
C GLY A 948 1.61 5.71 48.27
N ILE A 949 1.33 4.41 48.40
CA ILE A 949 2.38 3.37 48.48
C ILE A 949 3.21 3.31 47.18
N ASN A 950 2.55 3.48 46.03
CA ASN A 950 3.21 3.56 44.73
C ASN A 950 3.04 4.95 44.12
N SER A 951 4.14 5.70 44.05
CA SER A 951 4.23 7.03 43.45
C SER A 951 4.95 7.00 42.11
N GLY A 952 4.42 7.70 41.12
CA GLY A 952 5.01 7.84 39.80
C GLY A 952 4.20 8.76 38.90
N ALA A 953 4.75 9.10 37.75
CA ALA A 953 4.04 9.82 36.69
C ALA A 953 4.31 9.14 35.35
N ALA A 954 3.29 9.08 34.50
CA ALA A 954 3.41 8.72 33.11
C ALA A 954 3.03 9.95 32.28
N GLU A 955 4.03 10.53 31.62
CA GLU A 955 3.91 11.74 30.80
C GLU A 955 4.00 11.36 29.31
N GLY A 956 3.38 12.16 28.43
CA GLY A 956 3.47 11.98 26.98
C GLY A 956 2.65 10.83 26.39
N HIS A 957 1.79 10.19 27.20
CA HIS A 957 0.88 9.14 26.75
C HIS A 957 -0.56 9.61 26.91
N GLU A 958 -1.32 9.72 25.81
CA GLU A 958 -2.76 9.98 25.87
C GLU A 958 -3.42 8.78 26.54
N ALA A 959 -3.77 8.86 27.83
CA ALA A 959 -4.33 7.72 28.55
C ALA A 959 -5.85 7.61 28.30
N ALA A 960 -6.31 6.44 27.87
CA ALA A 960 -7.73 6.10 27.84
C ALA A 960 -8.18 5.54 29.19
N GLY A 961 -7.37 4.68 29.81
CA GLY A 961 -7.70 4.08 31.11
C GLY A 961 -6.45 3.78 31.94
N VAL A 962 -6.57 3.97 33.25
CA VAL A 962 -5.51 3.66 34.23
C VAL A 962 -6.02 2.59 35.18
N TYR A 963 -5.45 1.41 35.06
CA TYR A 963 -5.83 0.21 35.78
C TYR A 963 -4.76 -0.14 36.80
N HIS A 964 -5.16 -0.83 37.85
CA HIS A 964 -4.26 -1.36 38.85
C HIS A 964 -4.25 -2.88 38.80
N ALA A 965 -3.06 -3.45 38.95
CA ALA A 965 -2.90 -4.89 38.95
C ALA A 965 -1.73 -5.30 39.85
N GLY A 966 -2.03 -5.50 41.13
CA GLY A 966 -0.99 -5.72 42.13
C GLY A 966 -0.36 -4.40 42.62
N PRO A 967 0.96 -4.33 42.82
CA PRO A 967 1.64 -3.12 43.33
C PRO A 967 1.89 -2.06 42.26
N HIS A 968 1.64 -2.35 40.98
CA HIS A 968 1.91 -1.46 39.84
C HIS A 968 0.63 -1.02 39.14
N TRP A 969 0.80 -0.07 38.24
CA TRP A 969 -0.24 0.48 37.40
C TRP A 969 -0.05 0.03 35.96
N VAL A 970 -1.15 -0.10 35.25
CA VAL A 970 -1.20 -0.38 33.82
C VAL A 970 -2.04 0.71 33.16
N LEU A 971 -1.46 1.41 32.19
CA LEU A 971 -2.10 2.44 31.40
C LEU A 971 -2.35 1.90 30.00
N LEU A 972 -3.57 2.10 29.52
CA LEU A 972 -3.99 1.78 28.16
C LEU A 972 -4.28 3.08 27.42
N THR A 973 -3.66 3.28 26.26
CA THR A 973 -3.90 4.45 25.41
C THR A 973 -5.07 4.21 24.44
N PRO A 974 -5.68 5.26 23.87
CA PRO A 974 -6.62 5.11 22.75
C PRO A 974 -5.99 4.48 21.50
N GLN A 975 -4.65 4.42 21.44
CA GLN A 975 -3.89 3.82 20.33
C GLN A 975 -3.56 2.34 20.60
N ASN A 976 -4.23 1.70 21.58
CA ASN A 976 -4.04 0.29 21.92
C ASN A 976 -2.61 -0.03 22.37
N THR A 977 -1.93 0.94 22.96
CA THR A 977 -0.60 0.78 23.55
C THR A 977 -0.73 0.58 25.06
N VAL A 978 0.05 -0.33 25.61
CA VAL A 978 0.00 -0.69 27.03
C VAL A 978 1.31 -0.34 27.72
N TYR A 979 1.20 0.45 28.77
CA TYR A 979 2.33 0.85 29.61
C TYR A 979 2.12 0.34 31.02
N ALA A 980 3.18 -0.08 31.70
CA ALA A 980 3.13 -0.42 33.11
C ALA A 980 4.25 0.26 33.88
N TRP A 981 3.97 0.72 35.10
CA TRP A 981 4.98 1.32 35.98
C TRP A 981 4.70 1.02 37.45
N GLY A 982 5.76 1.09 38.25
CA GLY A 982 5.76 0.73 39.66
C GLY A 982 6.66 -0.46 39.96
N SER A 983 6.81 -0.77 41.24
CA SER A 983 7.61 -1.90 41.68
C SER A 983 7.04 -3.21 41.13
N GLY A 984 7.88 -4.02 40.47
CA GLY A 984 7.47 -5.32 39.90
C GLY A 984 6.46 -5.22 38.74
N ALA A 985 6.44 -4.10 38.00
CA ALA A 985 5.63 -3.97 36.79
C ALA A 985 6.12 -4.95 35.70
N PRO A 986 5.23 -5.73 35.05
CA PRO A 986 5.59 -6.57 33.92
C PRO A 986 5.90 -5.71 32.68
N ASP A 987 6.74 -6.23 31.79
CA ASP A 987 6.86 -5.67 30.44
C ASP A 987 5.65 -6.11 29.62
N LEU A 988 4.83 -5.12 29.23
CA LEU A 988 3.58 -5.33 28.49
C LEU A 988 3.66 -4.84 27.04
N GLN A 989 4.81 -4.35 26.56
CA GLN A 989 4.94 -3.85 25.19
C GLN A 989 4.60 -4.92 24.14
N LEU A 990 4.85 -6.20 24.46
CA LEU A 990 4.47 -7.33 23.60
C LEU A 990 2.96 -7.48 23.36
N LEU A 991 2.13 -6.73 24.09
CA LEU A 991 0.68 -6.73 23.97
C LEU A 991 0.13 -5.52 23.20
N ASP A 992 1.01 -4.63 22.71
CA ASP A 992 0.60 -3.48 21.91
C ASP A 992 -0.19 -3.93 20.68
N GLY A 993 -1.32 -3.26 20.42
CA GLY A 993 -2.26 -3.59 19.35
C GLY A 993 -3.12 -4.84 19.58
N GLN A 994 -2.90 -5.61 20.66
CA GLN A 994 -3.70 -6.81 20.98
C GLN A 994 -4.80 -6.53 22.03
N ILE A 995 -4.79 -5.34 22.62
CA ILE A 995 -5.73 -4.92 23.65
C ILE A 995 -6.26 -3.54 23.28
N SER A 996 -7.57 -3.44 23.11
CA SER A 996 -8.23 -2.17 22.86
C SER A 996 -9.07 -1.71 24.06
N TYR A 997 -9.12 -0.39 24.25
CA TYR A 997 -10.00 0.22 25.26
C TYR A 997 -11.46 0.21 24.77
N ALA A 998 -11.66 0.44 23.47
CA ALA A 998 -12.95 0.48 22.81
C ALA A 998 -12.86 -0.12 21.40
N GLU A 999 -13.97 -0.67 20.93
CA GLU A 999 -14.24 -0.96 19.52
C GLU A 999 -14.89 0.25 18.82
#